data_AF-A0A3L7SEK7-F1
#
_entry.id   AF-A0A3L7SEK7-F1
#
_cell.length_a   1.000
_cell.length_b   1.000
_cell.length_c   1.000
_cell.angle_alpha   90.00
_cell.angle_beta   90.00
_cell.angle_gamma   90.00
#
_symmetry.space_group_name_H-M   'P 1'
#
loop_
_entity.id
_entity.type
_entity.pdbx_description
1 polymer ?
#
loop_
_entity_poly.entity_id
_entity_poly.type
_entity_poly.pdbx_seq_one_letter_code
_entity_poly.pdbx_strand_id
1 'polypeptide(L)'
;MTLTPFFNKIRSSITTQILPAFLTLLWCMAFSDHFLSAADAPPNVVLIVIDDLGWADLGSYGSKFHKSPNLDRLASEGIRFTQAYAAAPVGSPTRAAILTGRYPQRMGITTSVLGATDDPNRRLKSPEVAPQLPLSEVTMARMLKSRGYATGSIGKWNLGGAGFGPREHGFDVDIAGIDVVADTYSEFAPYTNKAGATLRGLEQAPVGEFLTDRLAAEAEKFIANHQSQPFFLYLPHFTVHMPATVRPEIAAKYGKMPTVPNGTQNNPDFAAMIESMDQAVGRVLKALDQHQLTENTLVLFTSDNGGACNGNGQIIASTTNAPLRDGMGHLYEGGIRVPLMIKWPGHIQAGSTNDEVVSCLDFLPTIAEACAVPAATRTAGPAVDGQSLLPLFNGTGKISREALYWYFPHYNVNAGSVPGAAVRAGDWKLIEFLNTGRRELFNIKESLSESSNLVEQHANVARDLGTKLDQWRESLGIKPLAPNPGYAPNLQSDDGSVLMPASSADVFGITLRYEPLPHKDTLGFWVRQEDWASFEFTLKRPGRFNLVPHVGCGTNGGSLVHFEVAGQTLPLTVPGTGHFQNFVPQDLGIVTFDKPGRYTLTVKPQRKEGVAVMDIRRIELKPVTPEKMLSELHLLDPFWRSTTVYRESVLFVQEGADPLANGKLLFPAQRILAVHSANGNESFTENVDFYLSPDRRQLIRKAKSAIPFLQGSDLFMPKGTRPVWMGGPQPAVPCALPHKAGDPETHLLFDNGHWFHDQQVEVTYLRESGDWPSATPKFDPQRLPKTLARLKAKQKLTIGVSGDSISYGLNASGLVIAPPYMPMYPDLVAGQLRAHYGGEVQLFNRAVGGWGVPNGLADLDQLLRHQPDLVVIAYGMNDVGRRNPEAYKAGILELITRTRTARPDTEIILVATMLGNDQWTHTPREMFPRYRQALESLCGEGVALADLTSLWTEMLQRKRDCDLTGNGVNHPSDFGHRVYASAILSLLVDQ
;
A
#
# COMPACT_ATOMS: atom_id res chain seq x y z
N MET A 1 -108.38 -39.94 69.39
CA MET A 1 -107.48 -40.23 70.52
C MET A 1 -106.25 -39.34 70.34
N THR A 2 -106.25 -38.16 70.96
CA THR A 2 -105.49 -37.78 72.19
C THR A 2 -103.98 -37.70 71.91
N LEU A 3 -103.25 -36.59 72.07
CA LEU A 3 -103.37 -35.39 72.92
C LEU A 3 -102.54 -34.21 72.34
N THR A 4 -102.93 -32.99 72.68
CA THR A 4 -102.23 -31.69 72.62
C THR A 4 -101.09 -31.58 73.66
N PRO A 5 -100.37 -30.43 73.86
CA PRO A 5 -99.88 -29.35 72.97
C PRO A 5 -98.39 -28.94 73.24
N PHE A 6 -97.80 -28.00 72.47
CA PHE A 6 -97.31 -26.66 72.93
C PHE A 6 -96.36 -25.98 71.89
N PHE A 7 -96.75 -24.77 71.47
CA PHE A 7 -95.96 -23.60 71.03
C PHE A 7 -95.23 -23.64 69.67
N ASN A 8 -94.97 -22.54 68.95
CA ASN A 8 -95.59 -21.23 68.71
C ASN A 8 -94.63 -20.55 67.70
N LYS A 9 -95.13 -19.58 66.91
CA LYS A 9 -94.41 -18.49 66.23
C LYS A 9 -93.80 -18.68 64.81
N ILE A 10 -94.50 -17.99 63.90
CA ILE A 10 -94.07 -17.09 62.80
C ILE A 10 -93.89 -17.76 61.43
N ARG A 11 -94.92 -17.77 60.55
CA ARG A 11 -95.56 -16.69 59.74
C ARG A 11 -94.70 -16.15 58.57
N SER A 12 -95.15 -16.53 57.37
CA SER A 12 -95.24 -15.78 56.11
C SER A 12 -93.97 -15.11 55.56
N SER A 13 -93.47 -15.60 54.42
CA SER A 13 -93.50 -14.89 53.13
C SER A 13 -92.67 -15.65 52.08
N ILE A 14 -93.06 -15.47 50.81
CA ILE A 14 -92.28 -15.66 49.57
C ILE A 14 -92.67 -16.88 48.71
N THR A 15 -93.87 -16.79 48.12
CA THR A 15 -93.97 -16.81 46.65
C THR A 15 -93.07 -15.69 46.10
N THR A 16 -92.35 -15.91 44.99
CA THR A 16 -91.46 -14.96 44.26
C THR A 16 -89.94 -15.07 44.51
N GLN A 17 -89.34 -16.28 44.53
CA GLN A 17 -87.85 -16.40 44.51
C GLN A 17 -87.26 -17.53 43.65
N ILE A 18 -88.07 -18.29 42.89
CA ILE A 18 -87.52 -19.42 42.11
C ILE A 18 -87.32 -19.09 40.62
N LEU A 19 -87.94 -18.02 40.10
CA LEU A 19 -87.67 -17.52 38.74
C LEU A 19 -86.47 -16.56 38.58
N PRO A 20 -86.01 -15.78 39.59
CA PRO A 20 -84.84 -14.92 39.42
C PRO A 20 -83.50 -15.69 39.46
N ALA A 21 -83.46 -16.85 40.13
CA ALA A 21 -82.23 -17.63 40.33
C ALA A 21 -81.82 -18.44 39.07
N PHE A 22 -82.79 -18.87 38.24
CA PHE A 22 -82.49 -19.54 36.99
C PHE A 22 -82.08 -18.57 35.86
N LEU A 23 -82.61 -17.34 35.87
CA LEU A 23 -82.20 -16.30 34.92
C LEU A 23 -80.85 -15.66 35.26
N THR A 24 -80.44 -15.59 36.54
CA THR A 24 -79.08 -15.16 36.91
C THR A 24 -78.02 -16.24 36.65
N LEU A 25 -78.33 -17.53 36.77
CA LEU A 25 -77.39 -18.59 36.41
C LEU A 25 -77.16 -18.68 34.89
N LEU A 26 -78.20 -18.43 34.08
CA LEU A 26 -78.07 -18.37 32.61
C LEU A 26 -77.39 -17.07 32.13
N TRP A 27 -77.50 -15.96 32.87
CA TRP A 27 -76.74 -14.74 32.58
C TRP A 27 -75.27 -14.83 33.01
N CYS A 28 -74.95 -15.54 34.10
CA CYS A 28 -73.56 -15.79 34.49
C CYS A 28 -72.85 -16.81 33.59
N MET A 29 -73.56 -17.81 33.03
CA MET A 29 -72.95 -18.71 32.04
C MET A 29 -72.76 -18.06 30.66
N ALA A 30 -73.56 -17.06 30.27
CA ALA A 30 -73.36 -16.31 29.04
C ALA A 30 -72.21 -15.26 29.10
N PHE A 31 -71.72 -14.92 30.29
CA PHE A 31 -70.56 -14.03 30.48
C PHE A 31 -69.27 -14.78 30.86
N SER A 32 -69.30 -16.11 30.93
CA SER A 32 -68.13 -16.93 31.26
C SER A 32 -67.27 -17.29 30.02
N ASP A 33 -67.79 -17.10 28.81
CA ASP A 33 -67.08 -17.43 27.55
C ASP A 33 -66.15 -16.30 27.03
N HIS A 34 -65.94 -15.23 27.79
CA HIS A 34 -65.03 -14.13 27.41
C HIS A 34 -63.81 -13.94 28.33
N PHE A 35 -63.57 -14.88 29.26
CA PHE A 35 -62.30 -14.99 29.98
C PHE A 35 -61.46 -16.17 29.49
N LEU A 36 -61.49 -16.43 28.18
CA LEU A 36 -60.39 -17.14 27.52
C LEU A 36 -59.16 -16.23 27.58
N SER A 37 -58.33 -16.53 28.58
CA SER A 37 -56.91 -16.21 28.72
C SER A 37 -56.29 -15.41 27.57
N ALA A 38 -55.90 -14.17 27.85
CA ALA A 38 -55.00 -13.38 27.00
C ALA A 38 -53.62 -14.05 26.79
N ALA A 39 -53.37 -15.23 27.39
CA ALA A 39 -52.12 -15.98 27.23
C ALA A 39 -52.03 -16.83 25.94
N ASP A 40 -53.09 -16.92 25.12
CA ASP A 40 -53.08 -17.72 23.88
C ASP A 40 -52.92 -16.89 22.57
N ALA A 41 -52.89 -15.56 22.65
CA ALA A 41 -52.70 -14.70 21.47
C ALA A 41 -51.21 -14.56 21.13
N PRO A 42 -50.77 -14.86 19.90
CA PRO A 42 -49.36 -14.75 19.54
C PRO A 42 -48.90 -13.28 19.61
N PRO A 43 -47.66 -12.99 20.06
CA PRO A 43 -47.23 -11.63 20.35
C PRO A 43 -47.03 -10.80 19.08
N ASN A 44 -47.18 -9.49 19.20
CA ASN A 44 -46.64 -8.56 18.20
C ASN A 44 -45.12 -8.57 18.25
N VAL A 45 -44.47 -8.21 17.15
CA VAL A 45 -43.01 -8.15 17.06
C VAL A 45 -42.58 -6.82 16.48
N VAL A 46 -41.70 -6.11 17.19
CA VAL A 46 -41.05 -4.89 16.70
C VAL A 46 -39.54 -5.11 16.72
N LEU A 47 -38.92 -5.13 15.54
CA LEU A 47 -37.48 -5.27 15.38
C LEU A 47 -36.89 -3.96 14.85
N ILE A 48 -36.18 -3.25 15.72
CA ILE A 48 -35.51 -1.98 15.44
C ILE A 48 -34.04 -2.26 15.14
N VAL A 49 -33.57 -1.82 13.98
CA VAL A 49 -32.17 -2.00 13.55
C VAL A 49 -31.58 -0.65 13.18
N ILE A 50 -30.51 -0.26 13.86
CA ILE A 50 -29.82 1.02 13.63
C ILE A 50 -28.60 0.80 12.74
N ASP A 51 -28.40 1.70 11.78
CA ASP A 51 -27.28 1.69 10.83
C ASP A 51 -26.01 2.24 11.48
N ASP A 52 -24.92 1.47 11.47
CA ASP A 52 -23.59 1.87 11.98
C ASP A 52 -23.54 2.33 13.46
N LEU A 53 -24.39 1.78 14.33
CA LEU A 53 -24.40 2.11 15.76
C LEU A 53 -23.38 1.27 16.52
N GLY A 54 -22.35 1.92 17.06
CA GLY A 54 -21.32 1.29 17.86
C GLY A 54 -21.85 0.74 19.19
N TRP A 55 -21.22 -0.33 19.66
CA TRP A 55 -21.52 -0.95 20.95
C TRP A 55 -21.52 0.06 22.11
N ALA A 56 -20.59 1.01 22.11
CA ALA A 56 -20.40 1.97 23.20
C ALA A 56 -21.21 3.27 23.03
N ASP A 57 -22.11 3.35 22.04
CA ASP A 57 -22.75 4.61 21.67
C ASP A 57 -23.98 4.97 22.50
N LEU A 58 -24.45 4.07 23.37
CA LEU A 58 -25.65 4.28 24.19
C LEU A 58 -25.29 4.45 25.67
N GLY A 59 -26.09 5.22 26.41
CA GLY A 59 -25.93 5.42 27.85
C GLY A 59 -25.93 4.10 28.61
N SER A 60 -26.89 3.22 28.31
CA SER A 60 -26.99 1.86 28.84
C SER A 60 -25.76 1.00 28.56
N TYR A 61 -24.98 1.29 27.51
CA TYR A 61 -23.73 0.62 27.17
C TYR A 61 -22.47 1.40 27.58
N GLY A 62 -22.61 2.48 28.35
CA GLY A 62 -21.50 3.19 28.98
C GLY A 62 -21.11 4.50 28.30
N SER A 63 -21.82 4.95 27.26
CA SER A 63 -21.60 6.30 26.73
C SER A 63 -21.85 7.34 27.81
N LYS A 64 -20.92 8.29 27.95
CA LYS A 64 -21.06 9.46 28.83
C LYS A 64 -21.42 10.72 28.07
N PHE A 65 -21.20 10.71 26.75
CA PHE A 65 -21.39 11.85 25.87
C PHE A 65 -22.76 11.82 25.20
N HIS A 66 -23.10 10.72 24.55
CA HIS A 66 -24.38 10.57 23.85
C HIS A 66 -25.55 10.47 24.83
N LYS A 67 -26.76 10.88 24.40
CA LYS A 67 -27.98 10.86 25.20
C LYS A 67 -29.01 9.93 24.56
N SER A 68 -29.35 8.86 25.28
CA SER A 68 -30.28 7.83 24.82
C SER A 68 -31.29 7.39 25.90
N PRO A 69 -32.04 8.32 26.53
CA PRO A 69 -32.88 7.98 27.68
C PRO A 69 -34.01 6.98 27.38
N ASN A 70 -34.56 6.94 26.15
CA ASN A 70 -35.60 5.98 25.81
C ASN A 70 -35.05 4.57 25.65
N LEU A 71 -33.84 4.44 25.09
CA LEU A 71 -33.12 3.17 25.01
C LEU A 71 -32.60 2.72 26.38
N ASP A 72 -32.19 3.64 27.23
CA ASP A 72 -31.83 3.33 28.62
C ASP A 72 -33.05 2.79 29.38
N ARG A 73 -34.23 3.36 29.13
CA ARG A 73 -35.50 2.82 29.63
C ARG A 73 -35.79 1.43 29.07
N LEU A 74 -35.65 1.22 27.75
CA LEU A 74 -35.82 -0.10 27.12
C LEU A 74 -34.91 -1.16 27.75
N ALA A 75 -33.65 -0.82 28.03
CA ALA A 75 -32.73 -1.71 28.74
C ALA A 75 -33.21 -2.02 30.16
N SER A 76 -33.69 -1.01 30.90
CA SER A 76 -34.17 -1.18 32.28
C SER A 76 -35.48 -1.95 32.40
N GLU A 77 -36.29 -1.98 31.34
CA GLU A 77 -37.57 -2.68 31.29
C GLU A 77 -37.46 -4.08 30.64
N GLY A 78 -36.30 -4.41 30.07
CA GLY A 78 -36.04 -5.66 29.36
C GLY A 78 -34.76 -6.36 29.82
N ILE A 79 -34.13 -7.06 28.88
CA ILE A 79 -32.81 -7.68 29.03
C ILE A 79 -31.82 -7.03 28.07
N ARG A 80 -30.61 -6.77 28.57
CA ARG A 80 -29.48 -6.26 27.77
C ARG A 80 -28.42 -7.34 27.59
N PHE A 81 -28.00 -7.58 26.35
CA PHE A 81 -26.94 -8.55 26.05
C PHE A 81 -25.59 -7.89 25.96
N THR A 82 -24.61 -8.47 26.63
CA THR A 82 -23.26 -7.92 26.62
C THR A 82 -22.34 -8.54 25.57
N GLN A 83 -22.69 -9.66 24.97
CA GLN A 83 -21.88 -10.31 23.92
C GLN A 83 -22.72 -10.60 22.67
N ALA A 84 -23.36 -9.56 22.12
CA ALA A 84 -24.17 -9.66 20.91
C ALA A 84 -23.37 -9.27 19.65
N TYR A 85 -23.47 -10.10 18.60
CA TYR A 85 -22.68 -9.97 17.39
C TYR A 85 -23.51 -9.86 16.10
N ALA A 86 -23.15 -8.91 15.27
CA ALA A 86 -23.53 -8.85 13.87
C ALA A 86 -22.90 -10.02 13.08
N ALA A 87 -23.57 -10.48 12.03
CA ALA A 87 -23.08 -11.59 11.20
C ALA A 87 -21.95 -11.18 10.24
N ALA A 88 -21.73 -9.88 10.06
CA ALA A 88 -20.67 -9.29 9.26
C ALA A 88 -20.33 -7.89 9.78
N PRO A 89 -19.15 -7.33 9.44
CA PRO A 89 -18.76 -6.00 9.89
C PRO A 89 -19.35 -4.86 9.04
N VAL A 90 -20.39 -5.13 8.23
CA VAL A 90 -21.07 -4.15 7.35
C VAL A 90 -22.56 -4.49 7.18
N GLY A 91 -23.36 -3.52 6.72
CA GLY A 91 -24.82 -3.57 6.80
C GLY A 91 -25.55 -4.63 5.95
N SER A 92 -25.40 -4.64 4.62
CA SER A 92 -26.13 -5.59 3.74
C SER A 92 -26.04 -7.07 4.17
N PRO A 93 -24.85 -7.66 4.38
CA PRO A 93 -24.74 -9.05 4.83
C PRO A 93 -25.42 -9.27 6.18
N THR A 94 -25.30 -8.34 7.14
CA THR A 94 -25.96 -8.48 8.44
C THR A 94 -27.48 -8.36 8.33
N ARG A 95 -28.01 -7.45 7.50
CA ARG A 95 -29.46 -7.32 7.26
C ARG A 95 -30.04 -8.58 6.63
N ALA A 96 -29.31 -9.18 5.67
CA ALA A 96 -29.67 -10.47 5.10
C ALA A 96 -29.73 -11.55 6.19
N ALA A 97 -28.71 -11.60 7.06
CA ALA A 97 -28.65 -12.54 8.18
C ALA A 97 -29.77 -12.33 9.21
N ILE A 98 -30.12 -11.08 9.55
CA ILE A 98 -31.23 -10.76 10.44
C ILE A 98 -32.56 -11.32 9.90
N LEU A 99 -32.81 -11.12 8.61
CA LEU A 99 -34.08 -11.52 7.99
C LEU A 99 -34.19 -13.02 7.73
N THR A 100 -33.08 -13.76 7.66
CA THR A 100 -33.04 -15.17 7.26
C THR A 100 -32.48 -16.12 8.33
N GLY A 101 -31.88 -15.60 9.40
CA GLY A 101 -31.15 -16.37 10.40
C GLY A 101 -29.97 -17.17 9.85
N ARG A 102 -29.45 -16.78 8.68
CA ARG A 102 -28.42 -17.52 7.93
C ARG A 102 -27.15 -16.72 7.76
N TYR A 103 -26.02 -17.42 7.75
CA TYR A 103 -24.73 -16.81 7.48
C TYR A 103 -24.73 -16.13 6.11
N PRO A 104 -24.22 -14.89 5.98
CA PRO A 104 -24.25 -14.13 4.73
C PRO A 104 -23.61 -14.86 3.54
N GLN A 105 -22.60 -15.68 3.83
CA GLN A 105 -21.86 -16.49 2.86
C GLN A 105 -22.75 -17.51 2.14
N ARG A 106 -23.82 -18.00 2.77
CA ARG A 106 -24.79 -18.93 2.13
C ARG A 106 -25.61 -18.26 1.02
N MET A 107 -25.73 -16.93 1.08
CA MET A 107 -26.51 -16.11 0.13
C MET A 107 -25.62 -15.38 -0.88
N GLY A 108 -24.29 -15.49 -0.76
CA GLY A 108 -23.33 -14.75 -1.60
C GLY A 108 -23.25 -13.25 -1.30
N ILE A 109 -23.97 -12.75 -0.29
CA ILE A 109 -23.91 -11.35 0.15
C ILE A 109 -22.84 -11.25 1.22
N THR A 110 -21.60 -10.94 0.85
CA THR A 110 -20.46 -10.91 1.80
C THR A 110 -19.87 -9.51 2.02
N THR A 111 -20.43 -8.51 1.35
CA THR A 111 -20.24 -7.07 1.57
C THR A 111 -21.50 -6.35 1.06
N SER A 112 -21.49 -5.03 0.91
CA SER A 112 -22.57 -4.27 0.27
C SER A 112 -23.01 -4.93 -1.04
N VAL A 113 -24.33 -5.03 -1.26
CA VAL A 113 -24.91 -5.61 -2.50
C VAL A 113 -24.57 -4.79 -3.76
N LEU A 114 -24.09 -3.57 -3.58
CA LEU A 114 -23.54 -2.74 -4.66
C LEU A 114 -22.12 -3.15 -5.08
N GLY A 115 -21.52 -4.10 -4.38
CA GLY A 115 -20.14 -4.52 -4.55
C GLY A 115 -19.14 -3.62 -3.81
N ALA A 116 -17.89 -4.08 -3.75
CA ALA A 116 -16.76 -3.26 -3.35
C ALA A 116 -16.19 -2.54 -4.57
N THR A 117 -15.68 -1.31 -4.41
CA THR A 117 -14.88 -0.67 -5.45
C THR A 117 -13.62 -1.51 -5.69
N ASP A 118 -13.37 -1.92 -6.93
CA ASP A 118 -12.20 -2.72 -7.28
C ASP A 118 -11.01 -1.79 -7.50
N ASP A 119 -10.25 -1.55 -6.42
CA ASP A 119 -8.96 -0.86 -6.53
C ASP A 119 -7.96 -1.80 -7.24
N PRO A 120 -7.49 -1.45 -8.44
CA PRO A 120 -6.60 -2.30 -9.23
C PRO A 120 -5.27 -2.55 -8.54
N ASN A 121 -4.94 -1.81 -7.48
CA ASN A 121 -3.72 -1.96 -6.71
C ASN A 121 -3.90 -2.75 -5.39
N ARG A 122 -4.99 -3.52 -5.22
CA ARG A 122 -5.15 -4.46 -4.11
C ARG A 122 -4.43 -5.78 -4.38
N ARG A 123 -3.87 -6.42 -3.34
CA ARG A 123 -3.11 -7.69 -3.46
C ARG A 123 -4.00 -8.86 -3.91
N LEU A 124 -5.20 -8.96 -3.37
CA LEU A 124 -6.18 -9.99 -3.69
C LEU A 124 -7.37 -9.40 -4.45
N LYS A 125 -7.97 -10.19 -5.34
CA LYS A 125 -9.26 -9.84 -5.96
C LYS A 125 -10.39 -10.07 -4.97
N SER A 126 -11.29 -9.11 -4.87
CA SER A 126 -12.57 -9.32 -4.17
C SER A 126 -13.39 -10.39 -4.90
N PRO A 127 -14.07 -11.30 -4.19
CA PRO A 127 -14.96 -12.26 -4.83
C PRO A 127 -16.22 -11.56 -5.33
N GLU A 128 -16.94 -12.22 -6.25
CA GLU A 128 -18.26 -11.77 -6.70
C GLU A 128 -19.23 -11.72 -5.51
N VAL A 129 -20.07 -10.68 -5.51
CA VAL A 129 -21.07 -10.42 -4.47
C VAL A 129 -22.43 -10.55 -5.11
N ALA A 130 -23.34 -11.30 -4.48
CA ALA A 130 -24.72 -11.35 -4.93
C ALA A 130 -25.34 -9.94 -4.84
N PRO A 131 -25.96 -9.43 -5.92
CA PRO A 131 -26.44 -8.04 -5.97
C PRO A 131 -27.74 -7.82 -5.18
N GLN A 132 -28.29 -8.86 -4.55
CA GLN A 132 -29.60 -8.84 -3.91
C GLN A 132 -29.83 -10.09 -3.06
N LEU A 133 -30.75 -10.00 -2.09
CA LEU A 133 -31.25 -11.14 -1.34
C LEU A 133 -32.01 -12.09 -2.28
N PRO A 134 -31.61 -13.37 -2.41
CA PRO A 134 -32.30 -14.29 -3.31
C PRO A 134 -33.77 -14.48 -2.93
N LEU A 135 -34.67 -14.44 -3.91
CA LEU A 135 -36.10 -14.66 -3.69
C LEU A 135 -36.43 -16.07 -3.18
N SER A 136 -35.49 -17.02 -3.27
CA SER A 136 -35.61 -18.37 -2.70
C SER A 136 -35.43 -18.41 -1.17
N GLU A 137 -34.89 -17.35 -0.56
CA GLU A 137 -34.73 -17.29 0.89
C GLU A 137 -36.07 -17.12 1.60
N VAL A 138 -36.25 -17.84 2.71
CA VAL A 138 -37.45 -17.72 3.55
C VAL A 138 -37.16 -16.72 4.65
N THR A 139 -37.64 -15.48 4.45
CA THR A 139 -37.48 -14.41 5.44
C THR A 139 -38.42 -14.59 6.62
N MET A 140 -38.07 -13.97 7.75
CA MET A 140 -38.93 -13.91 8.93
C MET A 140 -40.29 -13.29 8.62
N ALA A 141 -40.38 -12.31 7.73
CA ALA A 141 -41.66 -11.75 7.28
C ALA A 141 -42.53 -12.81 6.58
N ARG A 142 -41.97 -13.58 5.65
CA ARG A 142 -42.69 -14.69 5.00
C ARG A 142 -43.13 -15.76 6.01
N MET A 143 -42.27 -16.09 6.98
CA MET A 143 -42.61 -17.04 8.04
C MET A 143 -43.79 -16.56 8.88
N LEU A 144 -43.77 -15.32 9.38
CA LEU A 144 -44.83 -14.77 10.22
C LEU A 144 -46.12 -14.53 9.42
N LYS A 145 -46.01 -14.10 8.16
CA LYS A 145 -47.17 -13.94 7.27
C LYS A 145 -47.95 -15.24 7.07
N SER A 146 -47.26 -16.40 7.06
CA SER A 146 -47.93 -17.71 7.03
C SER A 146 -48.78 -18.00 8.27
N ARG A 147 -48.60 -17.23 9.36
CA ARG A 147 -49.38 -17.28 10.60
C ARG A 147 -50.39 -16.13 10.72
N GLY A 148 -50.64 -15.38 9.64
CA GLY A 148 -51.64 -14.31 9.61
C GLY A 148 -51.15 -12.98 10.17
N TYR A 149 -49.84 -12.79 10.34
CA TYR A 149 -49.29 -11.51 10.77
C TYR A 149 -49.43 -10.46 9.65
N ALA A 150 -49.80 -9.24 10.04
CA ALA A 150 -49.48 -8.06 9.22
C ALA A 150 -47.98 -7.80 9.25
N THR A 151 -47.38 -7.50 8.11
CA THR A 151 -45.93 -7.33 8.01
C THR A 151 -45.56 -5.96 7.42
N GLY A 152 -44.75 -5.18 8.14
CA GLY A 152 -44.31 -3.86 7.72
C GLY A 152 -42.79 -3.71 7.74
N SER A 153 -42.23 -3.15 6.68
CA SER A 153 -40.83 -2.73 6.58
C SER A 153 -40.80 -1.21 6.38
N ILE A 154 -40.20 -0.49 7.32
CA ILE A 154 -40.15 0.97 7.33
C ILE A 154 -38.70 1.43 7.47
N GLY A 155 -38.10 1.90 6.38
CA GLY A 155 -36.74 2.42 6.35
C GLY A 155 -35.77 1.63 5.44
N LYS A 156 -34.49 1.61 5.82
CA LYS A 156 -33.37 1.12 4.99
C LYS A 156 -33.49 -0.39 4.66
N TRP A 157 -33.58 -0.71 3.36
CA TRP A 157 -33.62 -2.10 2.88
C TRP A 157 -32.22 -2.65 2.60
N ASN A 158 -31.50 -2.08 1.64
CA ASN A 158 -30.10 -2.39 1.30
C ASN A 158 -29.80 -3.89 0.99
N LEU A 159 -30.75 -4.54 0.31
CA LEU A 159 -30.74 -5.97 -0.02
C LEU A 159 -31.20 -6.23 -1.47
N GLY A 160 -31.10 -5.24 -2.35
CA GLY A 160 -31.50 -5.33 -3.76
C GLY A 160 -32.55 -4.29 -4.15
N GLY A 161 -32.66 -4.06 -5.46
CA GLY A 161 -33.55 -3.08 -6.08
C GLY A 161 -34.92 -3.62 -6.49
N ALA A 162 -35.45 -3.10 -7.60
CA ALA A 162 -36.77 -3.49 -8.13
C ALA A 162 -36.88 -5.01 -8.34
N GLY A 163 -37.94 -5.62 -7.81
CA GLY A 163 -38.16 -7.08 -7.83
C GLY A 163 -37.50 -7.86 -6.69
N PHE A 164 -36.74 -7.19 -5.82
CA PHE A 164 -36.06 -7.75 -4.65
C PHE A 164 -36.26 -6.88 -3.39
N GLY A 165 -37.33 -6.09 -3.37
CA GLY A 165 -37.66 -5.20 -2.27
C GLY A 165 -38.39 -5.90 -1.13
N PRO A 166 -38.77 -5.16 -0.07
CA PRO A 166 -39.46 -5.74 1.07
C PRO A 166 -40.73 -6.52 0.70
N ARG A 167 -41.51 -6.03 -0.28
CA ARG A 167 -42.76 -6.69 -0.71
C ARG A 167 -42.52 -8.09 -1.25
N GLU A 168 -41.51 -8.25 -2.08
CA GLU A 168 -41.13 -9.55 -2.63
C GLU A 168 -40.61 -10.50 -1.54
N HIS A 169 -40.07 -9.94 -0.46
CA HIS A 169 -39.62 -10.66 0.73
C HIS A 169 -40.67 -10.77 1.84
N GLY A 170 -41.95 -10.64 1.49
CA GLY A 170 -43.08 -11.01 2.36
C GLY A 170 -43.67 -9.89 3.19
N PHE A 171 -43.20 -8.65 3.05
CA PHE A 171 -43.78 -7.49 3.74
C PHE A 171 -45.03 -6.95 3.01
N ASP A 172 -46.11 -6.69 3.74
CA ASP A 172 -47.35 -6.07 3.21
C ASP A 172 -47.17 -4.55 3.01
N VAL A 173 -46.49 -3.91 3.96
CA VAL A 173 -46.17 -2.48 3.94
C VAL A 173 -44.68 -2.28 3.69
N ASP A 174 -44.36 -1.41 2.74
CA ASP A 174 -43.00 -1.00 2.37
C ASP A 174 -42.96 0.52 2.27
N ILE A 175 -42.25 1.15 3.21
CA ILE A 175 -42.04 2.59 3.29
C ILE A 175 -40.54 2.86 3.33
N ALA A 176 -40.06 3.75 2.46
CA ALA A 176 -38.65 4.12 2.31
C ALA A 176 -37.68 2.96 2.03
N GLY A 177 -38.17 1.78 1.61
CA GLY A 177 -37.34 0.65 1.22
C GLY A 177 -36.56 0.94 -0.06
N ILE A 178 -35.25 1.19 0.09
CA ILE A 178 -34.31 1.47 -1.01
C ILE A 178 -33.01 0.68 -0.89
N ASP A 179 -32.32 0.54 -2.02
CA ASP A 179 -30.95 0.05 -2.09
C ASP A 179 -29.98 1.25 -2.04
N VAL A 180 -29.10 1.30 -1.05
CA VAL A 180 -28.44 2.54 -0.64
C VAL A 180 -27.15 2.73 -1.45
N VAL A 181 -27.17 3.60 -2.48
CA VAL A 181 -26.12 4.60 -2.86
C VAL A 181 -26.37 5.21 -4.25
N ALA A 182 -27.06 4.54 -5.19
CA ALA A 182 -27.36 5.15 -6.50
C ALA A 182 -28.21 6.44 -6.36
N ASP A 183 -28.96 6.54 -5.27
CA ASP A 183 -29.90 7.59 -4.95
C ASP A 183 -29.68 8.10 -3.52
N THR A 184 -28.64 8.89 -3.26
CA THR A 184 -28.55 9.58 -1.96
C THR A 184 -29.73 10.55 -1.84
N TYR A 185 -30.68 10.24 -0.96
CA TYR A 185 -31.86 11.07 -0.71
C TYR A 185 -31.57 12.11 0.37
N SER A 186 -32.19 13.29 0.24
CA SER A 186 -32.26 14.26 1.35
C SER A 186 -32.93 13.62 2.57
N GLU A 187 -32.41 13.87 3.78
CA GLU A 187 -33.07 13.46 5.02
C GLU A 187 -34.12 14.48 5.51
N PHE A 188 -34.33 15.57 4.77
CA PHE A 188 -35.47 16.47 4.95
C PHE A 188 -36.43 16.38 3.76
N ALA A 189 -37.74 16.37 4.03
CA ALA A 189 -38.77 16.31 3.02
C ALA A 189 -38.59 17.45 2.00
N PRO A 190 -38.68 17.18 0.68
CA PRO A 190 -39.40 16.06 0.07
C PRO A 190 -38.60 14.77 -0.12
N TYR A 191 -37.48 14.60 0.59
CA TYR A 191 -36.65 13.39 0.58
C TYR A 191 -36.31 12.93 -0.84
N THR A 192 -35.78 13.84 -1.64
CA THR A 192 -35.48 13.58 -3.05
C THR A 192 -34.03 13.17 -3.26
N ASN A 193 -33.80 12.27 -4.22
CA ASN A 193 -32.47 11.96 -4.72
C ASN A 193 -31.99 13.02 -5.73
N LYS A 194 -30.77 12.85 -6.25
CA LYS A 194 -30.21 13.73 -7.29
C LYS A 194 -31.03 13.75 -8.59
N ALA A 195 -31.79 12.70 -8.88
CA ALA A 195 -32.67 12.62 -10.05
C ALA A 195 -34.07 13.23 -9.80
N GLY A 196 -34.34 13.75 -8.59
CA GLY A 196 -35.61 14.36 -8.23
C GLY A 196 -36.72 13.39 -7.83
N ALA A 197 -36.44 12.08 -7.74
CA ALA A 197 -37.39 11.11 -7.22
C ALA A 197 -37.46 11.19 -5.69
N THR A 198 -38.66 11.11 -5.12
CA THR A 198 -38.89 11.05 -3.66
C THR A 198 -38.79 9.61 -3.15
N LEU A 199 -38.37 9.43 -1.90
CA LEU A 199 -38.42 8.15 -1.20
C LEU A 199 -39.81 7.51 -1.27
N ARG A 200 -39.84 6.23 -1.65
CA ARG A 200 -41.06 5.43 -1.81
C ARG A 200 -41.96 5.51 -0.58
N GLY A 201 -43.24 5.83 -0.81
CA GLY A 201 -44.26 5.86 0.25
C GLY A 201 -44.22 7.12 1.10
N LEU A 202 -43.33 8.08 0.79
CA LEU A 202 -43.18 9.36 1.49
C LEU A 202 -43.46 10.57 0.58
N GLU A 203 -44.11 10.37 -0.57
CA GLU A 203 -44.41 11.41 -1.55
C GLU A 203 -45.32 12.52 -1.00
N GLN A 204 -46.09 12.21 0.05
CA GLN A 204 -47.02 13.14 0.72
C GLN A 204 -46.47 13.66 2.05
N ALA A 205 -45.16 13.60 2.26
CA ALA A 205 -44.57 14.09 3.50
C ALA A 205 -44.57 15.62 3.59
N PRO A 206 -44.88 16.21 4.77
CA PRO A 206 -44.74 17.65 4.99
C PRO A 206 -43.33 18.14 4.68
N VAL A 207 -43.20 19.18 3.86
CA VAL A 207 -41.90 19.77 3.48
C VAL A 207 -41.10 20.17 4.73
N GLY A 208 -39.81 19.82 4.75
CA GLY A 208 -38.92 20.10 5.89
C GLY A 208 -39.04 19.14 7.08
N GLU A 209 -39.94 18.14 7.03
CA GLU A 209 -39.96 17.06 8.03
C GLU A 209 -38.66 16.24 7.96
N PHE A 210 -38.13 15.84 9.11
CA PHE A 210 -36.90 15.06 9.21
C PHE A 210 -37.19 13.56 9.07
N LEU A 211 -36.40 12.84 8.28
CA LEU A 211 -36.66 11.46 7.88
C LEU A 211 -36.75 10.52 9.08
N THR A 212 -35.86 10.67 10.07
CA THR A 212 -35.89 9.85 11.29
C THR A 212 -37.22 9.98 12.05
N ASP A 213 -37.79 11.19 12.11
CA ASP A 213 -39.07 11.43 12.76
C ASP A 213 -40.24 10.92 11.93
N ARG A 214 -40.11 10.98 10.60
CA ARG A 214 -41.10 10.45 9.67
C ARG A 214 -41.18 8.92 9.74
N LEU A 215 -40.04 8.22 9.81
CA LEU A 215 -40.05 6.77 9.98
C LEU A 215 -40.75 6.36 11.29
N ALA A 216 -40.55 7.11 12.38
CA ALA A 216 -41.29 6.90 13.62
C ALA A 216 -42.81 7.14 13.45
N ALA A 217 -43.22 8.19 12.73
CA ALA A 217 -44.62 8.48 12.46
C ALA A 217 -45.31 7.37 11.62
N GLU A 218 -44.61 6.81 10.64
CA GLU A 218 -45.14 5.69 9.84
C GLU A 218 -45.20 4.40 10.65
N ALA A 219 -44.26 4.17 11.58
CA ALA A 219 -44.32 3.08 12.54
C ALA A 219 -45.51 3.22 13.51
N GLU A 220 -45.74 4.41 14.07
CA GLU A 220 -46.93 4.74 14.89
C GLU A 220 -48.22 4.41 14.13
N LYS A 221 -48.31 4.85 12.87
CA LYS A 221 -49.45 4.60 11.99
C LYS A 221 -49.63 3.11 11.69
N PHE A 222 -48.55 2.37 11.45
CA PHE A 222 -48.60 0.93 11.23
C PHE A 222 -49.14 0.19 12.46
N ILE A 223 -48.65 0.55 13.66
CA ILE A 223 -49.12 -0.02 14.94
C ILE A 223 -50.61 0.29 15.13
N ALA A 224 -51.02 1.55 14.94
CA ALA A 224 -52.40 1.97 15.11
C ALA A 224 -53.37 1.24 14.16
N ASN A 225 -52.95 0.95 12.93
CA ASN A 225 -53.80 0.29 11.93
C ASN A 225 -53.93 -1.22 12.12
N HIS A 226 -53.09 -1.85 12.95
CA HIS A 226 -53.06 -3.31 13.12
C HIS A 226 -53.29 -3.75 14.57
N GLN A 227 -54.01 -2.96 15.39
CA GLN A 227 -54.27 -3.30 16.80
C GLN A 227 -55.06 -4.60 17.00
N SER A 228 -55.88 -5.00 16.01
CA SER A 228 -56.79 -6.15 16.11
C SER A 228 -56.22 -7.48 15.60
N GLN A 229 -54.99 -7.50 15.11
CA GLN A 229 -54.32 -8.71 14.62
C GLN A 229 -52.82 -8.65 14.93
N PRO A 230 -52.12 -9.78 15.09
CA PRO A 230 -50.68 -9.74 15.37
C PRO A 230 -49.93 -9.09 14.19
N PHE A 231 -48.90 -8.31 14.51
CA PHE A 231 -48.06 -7.68 13.49
C PHE A 231 -46.57 -7.90 13.71
N PHE A 232 -45.82 -7.82 12.61
CA PHE A 232 -44.38 -7.76 12.59
C PHE A 232 -43.94 -6.46 11.92
N LEU A 233 -43.29 -5.60 12.70
CA LEU A 233 -42.70 -4.36 12.24
C LEU A 233 -41.17 -4.50 12.23
N TYR A 234 -40.59 -4.48 11.03
CA TYR A 234 -39.16 -4.30 10.81
C TYR A 234 -38.88 -2.81 10.58
N LEU A 235 -38.13 -2.19 11.50
CA LEU A 235 -37.83 -0.76 11.51
C LEU A 235 -36.31 -0.52 11.38
N PRO A 236 -35.73 -0.72 10.18
CA PRO A 236 -34.36 -0.37 9.89
C PRO A 236 -34.17 1.14 9.69
N HIS A 237 -33.57 1.84 10.65
CA HIS A 237 -33.24 3.25 10.49
C HIS A 237 -32.08 3.47 9.50
N PHE A 238 -32.04 4.66 8.86
CA PHE A 238 -30.88 5.16 8.11
C PHE A 238 -29.86 5.86 9.03
N THR A 239 -30.37 6.54 10.07
CA THR A 239 -29.52 7.06 11.14
C THR A 239 -28.92 5.87 11.91
N VAL A 240 -27.64 5.86 12.30
CA VAL A 240 -26.71 7.00 12.43
C VAL A 240 -25.60 7.04 11.36
N HIS A 241 -25.86 6.46 10.19
CA HIS A 241 -24.87 6.40 9.10
C HIS A 241 -24.44 7.80 8.62
N MET A 242 -23.14 7.98 8.39
CA MET A 242 -22.55 9.24 7.93
C MET A 242 -22.66 9.41 6.40
N PRO A 243 -22.63 10.63 5.83
CA PRO A 243 -22.45 11.93 6.49
C PRO A 243 -23.66 12.33 7.34
N ALA A 244 -23.41 13.08 8.41
CA ALA A 244 -24.46 13.46 9.36
C ALA A 244 -25.45 14.46 8.73
N THR A 245 -26.74 14.14 8.82
CA THR A 245 -27.82 15.13 8.76
C THR A 245 -28.46 15.23 10.12
N VAL A 246 -28.51 16.44 10.69
CA VAL A 246 -28.98 16.67 12.05
C VAL A 246 -30.03 17.76 12.11
N ARG A 247 -30.94 17.62 13.08
CA ARG A 247 -31.87 18.70 13.42
C ARG A 247 -31.11 19.86 14.10
N PRO A 248 -31.22 21.11 13.60
CA PRO A 248 -30.44 22.23 14.13
C PRO A 248 -30.63 22.47 15.64
N GLU A 249 -31.84 22.28 16.16
CA GLU A 249 -32.18 22.50 17.58
C GLU A 249 -31.58 21.44 18.52
N ILE A 250 -31.30 20.24 18.02
CA ILE A 250 -30.60 19.19 18.79
C ILE A 250 -29.10 19.38 18.67
N ALA A 251 -28.58 19.64 17.47
CA ALA A 251 -27.15 19.93 17.26
C ALA A 251 -26.67 21.08 18.15
N ALA A 252 -27.51 22.10 18.35
CA ALA A 252 -27.22 23.24 19.24
C ALA A 252 -26.91 22.84 20.70
N LYS A 253 -27.34 21.66 21.17
CA LYS A 253 -27.08 21.17 22.54
C LYS A 253 -25.65 20.64 22.73
N TYR A 254 -25.00 20.19 21.66
CA TYR A 254 -23.71 19.48 21.73
C TYR A 254 -22.51 20.36 21.37
N GLY A 255 -22.73 21.58 20.88
CA GLY A 255 -21.66 22.54 20.59
C GLY A 255 -20.95 22.28 19.26
N LYS A 256 -19.68 22.69 19.15
CA LYS A 256 -18.87 22.56 17.93
C LYS A 256 -17.85 21.43 18.04
N MET A 257 -17.50 20.82 16.90
CA MET A 257 -16.42 19.83 16.80
C MET A 257 -15.12 20.38 17.41
N PRO A 258 -14.41 19.60 18.24
CA PRO A 258 -13.10 20.00 18.76
C PRO A 258 -12.05 20.06 17.63
N THR A 259 -11.02 20.89 17.79
CA THR A 259 -9.94 21.07 16.81
C THR A 259 -8.99 19.88 16.70
N VAL A 260 -8.98 18.96 17.67
CA VAL A 260 -8.13 17.76 17.67
C VAL A 260 -8.94 16.54 18.14
N PRO A 261 -9.06 15.49 17.32
CA PRO A 261 -9.65 14.22 17.75
C PRO A 261 -8.73 13.51 18.76
N ASN A 262 -9.26 13.02 19.89
CA ASN A 262 -8.45 12.34 20.93
C ASN A 262 -8.97 10.96 21.36
N GLY A 263 -9.61 10.20 20.46
CA GLY A 263 -10.07 8.85 20.75
C GLY A 263 -11.24 8.76 21.75
N THR A 264 -11.90 9.89 22.03
CA THR A 264 -13.11 9.99 22.86
C THR A 264 -14.35 10.29 22.01
N GLN A 265 -15.53 9.96 22.52
CA GLN A 265 -16.81 10.36 21.91
C GLN A 265 -16.96 11.89 22.08
N ASN A 266 -16.77 12.64 20.99
CA ASN A 266 -16.77 14.09 21.03
C ASN A 266 -17.37 14.74 19.76
N ASN A 267 -18.03 13.94 18.91
CA ASN A 267 -18.66 14.42 17.69
C ASN A 267 -20.10 14.92 17.98
N PRO A 268 -20.35 16.24 18.07
CA PRO A 268 -21.68 16.80 18.32
C PRO A 268 -22.74 16.40 17.30
N ASP A 269 -22.39 16.31 16.01
CA ASP A 269 -23.37 15.96 14.98
C ASP A 269 -23.80 14.51 15.14
N PHE A 270 -22.86 13.60 15.36
CA PHE A 270 -23.17 12.20 15.66
C PHE A 270 -24.00 12.06 16.94
N ALA A 271 -23.65 12.80 18.01
CA ALA A 271 -24.45 12.80 19.24
C ALA A 271 -25.88 13.31 19.03
N ALA A 272 -26.08 14.31 18.17
CA ALA A 272 -27.40 14.81 17.80
C ALA A 272 -28.21 13.78 16.97
N MET A 273 -27.54 13.00 16.10
CA MET A 273 -28.16 11.87 15.41
C MET A 273 -28.62 10.79 16.39
N ILE A 274 -27.77 10.43 17.37
CA ILE A 274 -28.12 9.46 18.43
C ILE A 274 -29.32 9.92 19.23
N GLU A 275 -29.36 11.19 19.67
CA GLU A 275 -30.52 11.72 20.41
C GLU A 275 -31.79 11.75 19.54
N SER A 276 -31.66 12.05 18.24
CA SER A 276 -32.80 12.03 17.31
C SER A 276 -33.34 10.62 17.10
N MET A 277 -32.45 9.64 16.97
CA MET A 277 -32.78 8.21 16.89
C MET A 277 -33.47 7.73 18.18
N ASP A 278 -32.93 8.08 19.35
CA ASP A 278 -33.53 7.73 20.63
C ASP A 278 -34.96 8.30 20.80
N GLN A 279 -35.18 9.57 20.39
CA GLN A 279 -36.52 10.17 20.39
C GLN A 279 -37.49 9.44 19.45
N ALA A 280 -37.04 9.04 18.27
CA ALA A 280 -37.83 8.25 17.33
C ALA A 280 -38.18 6.86 17.87
N VAL A 281 -37.24 6.17 18.53
CA VAL A 281 -37.54 4.91 19.22
C VAL A 281 -38.53 5.11 20.37
N GLY A 282 -38.35 6.16 21.16
CA GLY A 282 -39.26 6.52 22.26
C GLY A 282 -40.70 6.73 21.79
N ARG A 283 -40.88 7.34 20.62
CA ARG A 283 -42.18 7.50 19.95
C ARG A 283 -42.84 6.17 19.61
N VAL A 284 -42.10 5.23 19.02
CA VAL A 284 -42.61 3.88 18.71
C VAL A 284 -43.01 3.12 19.98
N LEU A 285 -42.18 3.16 21.03
CA LEU A 285 -42.50 2.53 22.30
C LEU A 285 -43.75 3.14 22.94
N LYS A 286 -43.88 4.47 22.89
CA LYS A 286 -45.05 5.18 23.40
C LYS A 286 -46.33 4.83 22.63
N ALA A 287 -46.23 4.57 21.32
CA ALA A 287 -47.36 4.12 20.52
C ALA A 287 -47.89 2.76 20.99
N LEU A 288 -46.99 1.82 21.31
CA LEU A 288 -47.36 0.53 21.91
C LEU A 288 -48.09 0.74 23.24
N ASP A 289 -47.59 1.65 24.10
CA ASP A 289 -48.22 1.97 25.38
C ASP A 289 -49.61 2.59 25.19
N GLN A 290 -49.75 3.56 24.29
CA GLN A 290 -51.01 4.26 24.00
C GLN A 290 -52.09 3.33 23.45
N HIS A 291 -51.71 2.34 22.66
CA HIS A 291 -52.60 1.33 22.10
C HIS A 291 -52.75 0.08 22.98
N GLN A 292 -52.17 0.07 24.20
CA GLN A 292 -52.25 -1.05 25.15
C GLN A 292 -51.70 -2.37 24.59
N LEU A 293 -50.69 -2.28 23.72
CA LEU A 293 -50.06 -3.43 23.07
C LEU A 293 -48.78 -3.89 23.76
N THR A 294 -48.22 -3.08 24.67
CA THR A 294 -46.91 -3.30 25.30
C THR A 294 -46.76 -4.67 25.97
N GLU A 295 -47.77 -5.13 26.72
CA GLU A 295 -47.69 -6.40 27.44
C GLU A 295 -47.61 -7.62 26.51
N ASN A 296 -48.13 -7.52 25.27
CA ASN A 296 -48.10 -8.58 24.27
C ASN A 296 -47.25 -8.22 23.05
N THR A 297 -46.16 -7.46 23.24
CA THR A 297 -45.22 -7.11 22.16
C THR A 297 -43.80 -7.47 22.55
N LEU A 298 -43.17 -8.29 21.70
CA LEU A 298 -41.73 -8.58 21.74
C LEU A 298 -40.98 -7.49 20.96
N VAL A 299 -40.24 -6.66 21.68
CA VAL A 299 -39.41 -5.59 21.10
C VAL A 299 -37.94 -6.01 21.11
N LEU A 300 -37.28 -5.98 19.96
CA LEU A 300 -35.84 -6.16 19.82
C LEU A 300 -35.23 -4.88 19.27
N PHE A 301 -34.14 -4.43 19.87
CA PHE A 301 -33.34 -3.30 19.38
C PHE A 301 -31.90 -3.76 19.16
N THR A 302 -31.32 -3.47 17.99
CA THR A 302 -29.91 -3.76 17.71
C THR A 302 -29.29 -2.85 16.64
N SER A 303 -28.07 -3.17 16.20
CA SER A 303 -27.41 -2.58 15.04
C SER A 303 -26.95 -3.64 14.04
N ASP A 304 -26.72 -3.23 12.79
CA ASP A 304 -26.24 -4.12 11.72
C ASP A 304 -24.71 -4.29 11.68
N ASN A 305 -23.94 -3.40 12.29
CA ASN A 305 -22.50 -3.55 12.52
C ASN A 305 -21.99 -2.54 13.55
N GLY A 306 -20.70 -2.65 13.91
CA GLY A 306 -20.06 -1.69 14.80
C GLY A 306 -19.90 -0.29 14.19
N GLY A 307 -19.68 0.71 15.04
CA GLY A 307 -19.63 2.12 14.65
C GLY A 307 -18.37 2.48 13.86
N ALA A 308 -18.45 3.50 13.02
CA ALA A 308 -17.34 3.98 12.21
C ALA A 308 -16.34 4.81 13.05
N CYS A 309 -15.16 4.25 13.33
CA CYS A 309 -14.12 4.91 14.15
C CYS A 309 -12.75 5.05 13.44
N ASN A 310 -12.55 4.40 12.30
CA ASN A 310 -11.28 4.39 11.55
C ASN A 310 -11.43 5.18 10.24
N GLY A 311 -10.88 6.39 10.16
CA GLY A 311 -11.07 7.28 9.01
C GLY A 311 -9.86 7.38 8.07
N ASN A 312 -10.09 7.18 6.78
CA ASN A 312 -9.36 7.79 5.68
C ASN A 312 -10.26 7.88 4.42
N GLY A 313 -10.34 9.06 3.79
CA GLY A 313 -11.12 9.24 2.55
C GLY A 313 -12.64 9.32 2.74
N GLN A 314 -13.37 8.27 2.33
CA GLN A 314 -14.84 8.29 2.09
C GLN A 314 -15.71 8.09 3.34
N ILE A 315 -15.16 7.55 4.44
CA ILE A 315 -15.87 7.39 5.71
C ILE A 315 -15.35 8.38 6.75
N ILE A 316 -16.28 9.07 7.40
CA ILE A 316 -16.01 10.02 8.47
C ILE A 316 -16.03 9.24 9.79
N ALA A 317 -14.89 9.16 10.48
CA ALA A 317 -14.85 8.61 11.84
C ALA A 317 -15.80 9.40 12.74
N SER A 318 -16.90 8.77 13.15
CA SER A 318 -18.02 9.42 13.83
C SER A 318 -18.05 9.14 15.33
N THR A 319 -17.50 8.01 15.76
CA THR A 319 -17.49 7.58 17.16
C THR A 319 -16.20 6.83 17.54
N THR A 320 -16.15 6.33 18.78
CA THR A 320 -15.17 5.36 19.26
C THR A 320 -15.91 4.16 19.85
N ASN A 321 -15.45 2.95 19.51
CA ASN A 321 -15.99 1.70 20.08
C ASN A 321 -15.24 1.29 21.36
N ALA A 322 -14.35 2.14 21.88
CA ALA A 322 -13.54 1.83 23.05
C ALA A 322 -14.40 1.35 24.23
N PRO A 323 -13.97 0.29 24.95
CA PRO A 323 -12.65 -0.34 24.89
C PRO A 323 -12.46 -1.35 23.76
N LEU A 324 -13.47 -1.60 22.92
CA LEU A 324 -13.36 -2.53 21.80
C LEU A 324 -12.45 -1.97 20.70
N ARG A 325 -11.71 -2.86 20.04
CA ARG A 325 -10.75 -2.50 19.00
C ARG A 325 -11.45 -2.28 17.65
N ASP A 326 -11.06 -1.22 16.96
CA ASP A 326 -11.53 -0.84 15.63
C ASP A 326 -13.07 -0.69 15.54
N GLY A 327 -13.64 -0.81 14.34
CA GLY A 327 -15.02 -0.45 14.04
C GLY A 327 -15.51 -1.08 12.75
N MET A 328 -16.56 -0.49 12.16
CA MET A 328 -17.12 -0.89 10.87
C MET A 328 -16.06 -1.40 9.88
N GLY A 329 -16.33 -2.51 9.19
CA GLY A 329 -15.41 -3.12 8.23
C GLY A 329 -14.27 -3.95 8.81
N HIS A 330 -14.13 -4.05 10.14
CA HIS A 330 -13.09 -4.85 10.79
C HIS A 330 -13.69 -6.06 11.52
N LEU A 331 -12.94 -7.18 11.57
CA LEU A 331 -13.34 -8.39 12.30
C LEU A 331 -13.01 -8.37 13.80
N TYR A 332 -12.35 -7.31 14.27
CA TYR A 332 -12.16 -7.02 15.69
C TYR A 332 -13.50 -6.73 16.37
N GLU A 333 -13.56 -6.84 17.70
CA GLU A 333 -14.78 -6.70 18.51
C GLU A 333 -15.55 -5.42 18.18
N GLY A 334 -14.85 -4.30 17.94
CA GLY A 334 -15.51 -3.02 17.67
C GLY A 334 -16.26 -2.97 16.35
N GLY A 335 -15.96 -3.86 15.39
CA GLY A 335 -16.65 -3.91 14.09
C GLY A 335 -17.82 -4.89 14.01
N ILE A 336 -17.84 -5.92 14.86
CA ILE A 336 -18.86 -6.98 14.83
C ILE A 336 -19.71 -7.08 16.10
N ARG A 337 -19.29 -6.50 17.23
CA ARG A 337 -20.08 -6.48 18.47
C ARG A 337 -21.00 -5.26 18.46
N VAL A 338 -22.28 -5.48 18.73
CA VAL A 338 -23.35 -4.49 18.60
C VAL A 338 -24.20 -4.44 19.87
N PRO A 339 -24.88 -3.32 20.16
CA PRO A 339 -25.85 -3.31 21.26
C PRO A 339 -27.03 -4.23 20.91
N LEU A 340 -27.55 -4.96 21.88
CA LEU A 340 -28.79 -5.73 21.78
C LEU A 340 -29.63 -5.59 23.07
N MET A 341 -30.88 -5.17 22.91
CA MET A 341 -31.86 -5.09 23.99
C MET A 341 -33.14 -5.78 23.56
N ILE A 342 -33.74 -6.57 24.45
CA ILE A 342 -34.99 -7.27 24.19
C ILE A 342 -35.96 -7.01 25.34
N LYS A 343 -37.19 -6.61 25.02
CA LYS A 343 -38.26 -6.37 25.99
C LYS A 343 -39.48 -7.22 25.62
N TRP A 344 -39.98 -7.97 26.59
CA TRP A 344 -41.25 -8.69 26.52
C TRP A 344 -41.81 -8.85 27.95
N PRO A 345 -42.72 -7.96 28.37
CA PRO A 345 -43.29 -8.00 29.71
C PRO A 345 -43.94 -9.36 30.02
N GLY A 346 -43.80 -9.84 31.25
CA GLY A 346 -44.28 -11.16 31.66
C GLY A 346 -43.41 -12.35 31.23
N HIS A 347 -42.52 -12.17 30.24
CA HIS A 347 -41.63 -13.23 29.73
C HIS A 347 -40.15 -12.97 30.05
N ILE A 348 -39.74 -11.71 30.16
CA ILE A 348 -38.37 -11.29 30.45
C ILE A 348 -38.32 -10.59 31.82
N GLN A 349 -37.33 -10.94 32.64
CA GLN A 349 -37.06 -10.21 33.87
C GLN A 349 -36.52 -8.80 33.53
N ALA A 350 -37.28 -7.77 33.88
CA ALA A 350 -36.89 -6.38 33.65
C ALA A 350 -35.56 -6.03 34.33
N GLY A 351 -34.73 -5.27 33.62
CA GLY A 351 -33.43 -4.78 34.08
C GLY A 351 -32.35 -5.85 34.13
N SER A 352 -32.58 -7.01 33.53
CA SER A 352 -31.61 -8.10 33.51
C SER A 352 -30.48 -7.85 32.50
N THR A 353 -29.33 -8.46 32.75
CA THR A 353 -28.17 -8.44 31.85
C THR A 353 -27.74 -9.87 31.60
N ASN A 354 -27.39 -10.19 30.35
CA ASN A 354 -26.92 -11.51 29.95
C ASN A 354 -25.60 -11.40 29.18
N ASP A 355 -24.66 -12.29 29.45
CA ASP A 355 -23.31 -12.32 28.88
C ASP A 355 -23.04 -13.52 27.96
N GLU A 356 -24.06 -14.33 27.66
CA GLU A 356 -23.98 -15.38 26.64
C GLU A 356 -23.68 -14.76 25.27
N VAL A 357 -22.89 -15.50 24.49
CA VAL A 357 -22.46 -15.09 23.14
C VAL A 357 -23.63 -15.31 22.17
N VAL A 358 -24.27 -14.23 21.74
CA VAL A 358 -25.45 -14.24 20.86
C VAL A 358 -25.16 -13.55 19.52
N SER A 359 -25.95 -13.85 18.49
CA SER A 359 -25.80 -13.21 17.17
C SER A 359 -27.14 -12.79 16.58
N CYS A 360 -27.14 -11.84 15.66
CA CYS A 360 -28.34 -11.48 14.90
C CYS A 360 -28.94 -12.65 14.10
N LEU A 361 -28.15 -13.70 13.83
CA LEU A 361 -28.62 -14.98 13.28
C LEU A 361 -29.75 -15.61 14.13
N ASP A 362 -29.72 -15.32 15.43
CA ASP A 362 -30.60 -15.91 16.43
C ASP A 362 -32.00 -15.29 16.42
N PHE A 363 -32.19 -14.14 15.77
CA PHE A 363 -33.46 -13.41 15.83
C PHE A 363 -34.59 -14.15 15.12
N LEU A 364 -34.35 -14.66 13.90
CA LEU A 364 -35.36 -15.44 13.18
C LEU A 364 -35.85 -16.66 13.98
N PRO A 365 -34.99 -17.58 14.46
CA PRO A 365 -35.46 -18.74 15.22
C PRO A 365 -36.11 -18.35 16.55
N THR A 366 -35.64 -17.29 17.22
CA THR A 366 -36.26 -16.76 18.45
C THR A 366 -37.68 -16.26 18.19
N ILE A 367 -37.85 -15.41 17.18
CA ILE A 367 -39.15 -14.82 16.84
C ILE A 367 -40.10 -15.89 16.31
N ALA A 368 -39.61 -16.81 15.48
CA ALA A 368 -40.41 -17.93 15.02
C ALA A 368 -40.90 -18.83 16.17
N GLU A 369 -40.08 -19.07 17.19
CA GLU A 369 -40.48 -19.82 18.38
C GLU A 369 -41.45 -19.02 19.27
N ALA A 370 -41.16 -17.74 19.52
CA ALA A 370 -42.01 -16.83 20.31
C ALA A 370 -43.42 -16.69 19.73
N CYS A 371 -43.53 -16.64 18.40
CA CYS A 371 -44.79 -16.55 17.66
C CYS A 371 -45.42 -17.92 17.36
N ALA A 372 -44.90 -19.00 17.96
CA ALA A 372 -45.36 -20.37 17.77
C ALA A 372 -45.49 -20.77 16.28
N VAL A 373 -44.53 -20.38 15.43
CA VAL A 373 -44.50 -20.79 14.02
C VAL A 373 -44.31 -22.31 13.93
N PRO A 374 -45.17 -23.05 13.19
CA PRO A 374 -45.13 -24.50 13.13
C PRO A 374 -43.76 -25.01 12.69
N ALA A 375 -43.30 -26.12 13.28
CA ALA A 375 -42.03 -26.74 12.91
C ALA A 375 -41.92 -27.01 11.40
N ALA A 376 -43.00 -27.48 10.77
CA ALA A 376 -43.05 -27.70 9.33
C ALA A 376 -42.73 -26.44 8.51
N THR A 377 -43.23 -25.27 8.93
CA THR A 377 -42.91 -23.98 8.29
C THR A 377 -41.46 -23.58 8.54
N ARG A 378 -40.97 -23.78 9.77
CA ARG A 378 -39.57 -23.47 10.15
C ARG A 378 -38.55 -24.31 9.37
N THR A 379 -38.92 -25.52 8.94
CA THR A 379 -38.04 -26.45 8.21
C THR A 379 -38.33 -26.55 6.71
N ALA A 380 -39.33 -25.83 6.19
CA ALA A 380 -39.69 -25.90 4.77
C ALA A 380 -38.70 -25.17 3.84
N GLY A 381 -37.93 -24.22 4.40
CA GLY A 381 -36.95 -23.41 3.67
C GLY A 381 -35.51 -23.89 3.84
N PRO A 382 -34.55 -23.10 3.33
CA PRO A 382 -33.14 -23.32 3.59
C PRO A 382 -32.84 -23.35 5.11
N ALA A 383 -31.90 -24.21 5.54
CA ALA A 383 -31.56 -24.39 6.95
C ALA A 383 -31.09 -23.08 7.61
N VAL A 384 -31.59 -22.79 8.81
CA VAL A 384 -31.20 -21.63 9.63
C VAL A 384 -29.94 -21.96 10.43
N ASP A 385 -29.01 -21.00 10.57
CA ASP A 385 -27.77 -21.16 11.33
C ASP A 385 -27.88 -20.68 12.78
N GLY A 386 -28.80 -19.75 13.07
CA GLY A 386 -29.06 -19.23 14.40
C GLY A 386 -29.74 -20.21 15.35
N GLN A 387 -29.74 -19.85 16.64
CA GLN A 387 -30.42 -20.58 17.72
C GLN A 387 -31.38 -19.66 18.45
N SER A 388 -32.48 -20.20 18.96
CA SER A 388 -33.44 -19.39 19.72
C SER A 388 -32.84 -18.87 21.02
N LEU A 389 -33.08 -17.58 21.31
CA LEU A 389 -32.71 -16.88 22.53
C LEU A 389 -33.78 -17.01 23.63
N LEU A 390 -34.94 -17.63 23.36
CA LEU A 390 -35.98 -17.82 24.38
C LEU A 390 -35.46 -18.45 25.68
N PRO A 391 -34.55 -19.44 25.67
CA PRO A 391 -33.97 -19.97 26.91
C PRO A 391 -33.28 -18.91 27.77
N LEU A 392 -32.79 -17.81 27.16
CA LEU A 392 -32.06 -16.74 27.84
C LEU A 392 -32.98 -15.68 28.46
N PHE A 393 -34.28 -15.68 28.14
CA PHE A 393 -35.21 -14.62 28.57
C PHE A 393 -35.45 -14.60 30.09
N ASN A 394 -35.20 -15.72 30.77
CA ASN A 394 -35.15 -15.81 32.23
C ASN A 394 -33.85 -15.26 32.86
N GLY A 395 -32.92 -14.73 32.04
CA GLY A 395 -31.64 -14.17 32.47
C GLY A 395 -30.55 -15.20 32.84
N THR A 396 -30.85 -16.51 32.90
CA THR A 396 -29.94 -17.54 33.43
C THR A 396 -29.81 -18.79 32.56
N GLY A 397 -30.59 -18.91 31.48
CA GLY A 397 -30.46 -20.03 30.54
C GLY A 397 -29.20 -19.97 29.69
N LYS A 398 -29.00 -21.01 28.88
CA LYS A 398 -27.89 -21.14 27.93
C LYS A 398 -28.38 -21.60 26.58
N ILE A 399 -27.64 -21.24 25.54
CA ILE A 399 -27.82 -21.76 24.18
C ILE A 399 -26.69 -22.74 23.85
N SER A 400 -26.99 -23.77 23.05
CA SER A 400 -26.04 -24.83 22.71
C SER A 400 -25.18 -24.43 21.51
N ARG A 401 -24.38 -23.38 21.66
CA ARG A 401 -23.49 -22.86 20.61
C ARG A 401 -22.05 -23.30 20.84
N GLU A 402 -21.46 -23.96 19.85
CA GLU A 402 -20.03 -24.25 19.87
C GLU A 402 -19.18 -23.04 19.47
N ALA A 403 -19.56 -22.35 18.39
CA ALA A 403 -18.81 -21.22 17.85
C ALA A 403 -19.68 -20.28 16.99
N LEU A 404 -19.21 -19.04 16.82
CA LEU A 404 -19.62 -18.11 15.76
C LEU A 404 -18.48 -17.93 14.76
N TYR A 405 -18.83 -17.71 13.50
CA TYR A 405 -17.89 -17.56 12.40
C TYR A 405 -18.15 -16.28 11.60
N TRP A 406 -17.09 -15.74 11.00
CA TRP A 406 -17.17 -14.61 10.08
C TRP A 406 -16.22 -14.86 8.90
N TYR A 407 -16.67 -14.50 7.71
CA TYR A 407 -15.84 -14.47 6.50
C TYR A 407 -16.12 -13.18 5.74
N PHE A 408 -15.15 -12.27 5.75
CA PHE A 408 -15.23 -10.98 5.11
C PHE A 408 -14.09 -10.85 4.09
N PRO A 409 -14.26 -11.41 2.88
CA PRO A 409 -13.21 -11.52 1.87
C PRO A 409 -12.99 -10.22 1.07
N HIS A 410 -13.23 -9.06 1.68
CA HIS A 410 -13.28 -7.78 1.01
C HIS A 410 -12.33 -6.80 1.67
N TYR A 411 -11.69 -5.99 0.83
CA TYR A 411 -11.12 -4.72 1.28
C TYR A 411 -12.27 -3.72 1.40
N ASN A 412 -12.37 -3.04 2.53
CA ASN A 412 -13.39 -2.03 2.76
C ASN A 412 -12.82 -0.62 2.58
N VAL A 413 -13.69 0.39 2.49
CA VAL A 413 -13.34 1.81 2.42
C VAL A 413 -12.77 2.37 3.74
N ASN A 414 -12.83 1.60 4.84
CA ASN A 414 -12.25 1.97 6.13
C ASN A 414 -10.75 1.68 6.19
N ALA A 415 -10.01 2.60 6.81
CA ALA A 415 -8.56 2.52 7.00
C ALA A 415 -8.16 1.19 7.64
N GLY A 416 -7.26 0.45 6.98
CA GLY A 416 -6.70 -0.78 7.54
C GLY A 416 -7.58 -2.04 7.41
N SER A 417 -8.80 -1.93 6.85
CA SER A 417 -9.64 -3.09 6.58
C SER A 417 -9.09 -3.91 5.41
N VAL A 418 -8.77 -5.17 5.68
CA VAL A 418 -8.26 -6.13 4.68
C VAL A 418 -9.09 -7.43 4.73
N PRO A 419 -9.10 -8.22 3.64
CA PRO A 419 -9.80 -9.49 3.61
C PRO A 419 -9.43 -10.40 4.77
N GLY A 420 -10.43 -10.92 5.48
CA GLY A 420 -10.23 -11.69 6.70
C GLY A 420 -11.32 -12.72 6.97
N ALA A 421 -11.03 -13.61 7.91
CA ALA A 421 -11.96 -14.56 8.49
C ALA A 421 -11.78 -14.60 10.02
N ALA A 422 -12.84 -14.93 10.77
CA ALA A 422 -12.75 -15.03 12.22
C ALA A 422 -13.63 -16.15 12.77
N VAL A 423 -13.26 -16.66 13.95
CA VAL A 423 -14.05 -17.62 14.73
C VAL A 423 -14.01 -17.25 16.21
N ARG A 424 -15.14 -17.35 16.88
CA ARG A 424 -15.28 -17.17 18.34
C ARG A 424 -15.87 -18.45 18.94
N ALA A 425 -15.14 -19.11 19.83
CA ALA A 425 -15.62 -20.26 20.58
C ALA A 425 -15.30 -20.10 22.07
N GLY A 426 -16.34 -20.04 22.91
CA GLY A 426 -16.20 -19.72 24.33
C GLY A 426 -15.51 -18.38 24.55
N ASP A 427 -14.44 -18.36 25.35
CA ASP A 427 -13.67 -17.16 25.66
C ASP A 427 -12.69 -16.75 24.53
N TRP A 428 -12.43 -17.65 23.58
CA TRP A 428 -11.36 -17.50 22.59
C TRP A 428 -11.85 -17.05 21.22
N LYS A 429 -11.14 -16.09 20.64
CA LYS A 429 -11.37 -15.57 19.29
C LYS A 429 -10.10 -15.65 18.46
N LEU A 430 -10.20 -16.18 17.24
CA LEU A 430 -9.12 -16.18 16.25
C LEU A 430 -9.54 -15.32 15.06
N ILE A 431 -8.64 -14.47 14.57
CA ILE A 431 -8.76 -13.72 13.31
C ILE A 431 -7.64 -14.18 12.37
N GLU A 432 -7.99 -14.49 11.12
CA GLU A 432 -7.08 -14.81 10.03
C GLU A 432 -7.15 -13.73 8.94
N PHE A 433 -6.01 -13.16 8.59
CA PHE A 433 -5.87 -12.17 7.52
C PHE A 433 -5.53 -12.88 6.20
N LEU A 434 -6.45 -12.88 5.24
CA LEU A 434 -6.35 -13.69 4.02
C LEU A 434 -5.24 -13.21 3.07
N ASN A 435 -4.84 -11.94 3.18
CA ASN A 435 -3.79 -11.34 2.35
C ASN A 435 -2.36 -11.70 2.76
N THR A 436 -2.16 -12.19 3.99
CA THR A 436 -0.83 -12.55 4.54
C THR A 436 -0.79 -13.94 5.17
N GLY A 437 -1.94 -14.53 5.49
CA GLY A 437 -2.04 -15.73 6.30
C GLY A 437 -1.79 -15.50 7.80
N ARG A 438 -1.56 -14.24 8.22
CA ARG A 438 -1.36 -13.90 9.64
C ARG A 438 -2.58 -14.31 10.45
N ARG A 439 -2.34 -14.91 11.61
CA ARG A 439 -3.37 -15.24 12.60
C ARG A 439 -3.13 -14.48 13.90
N GLU A 440 -4.21 -13.93 14.46
CA GLU A 440 -4.22 -13.30 15.77
C GLU A 440 -5.23 -14.03 16.67
N LEU A 441 -4.81 -14.39 17.88
CA LEU A 441 -5.63 -15.08 18.87
C LEU A 441 -5.84 -14.19 20.09
N PHE A 442 -7.06 -14.14 20.61
CA PHE A 442 -7.45 -13.35 21.77
C PHE A 442 -8.31 -14.15 22.73
N ASN A 443 -8.13 -13.91 24.04
CA ASN A 443 -9.09 -14.26 25.06
C ASN A 443 -9.94 -13.03 25.38
N ILE A 444 -11.18 -13.02 24.91
CA ILE A 444 -12.06 -11.84 24.98
C ILE A 444 -12.59 -11.60 26.40
N LYS A 445 -12.68 -12.65 27.22
CA LYS A 445 -13.06 -12.53 28.63
C LYS A 445 -11.99 -11.78 29.44
N GLU A 446 -10.72 -12.01 29.11
CA GLU A 446 -9.59 -11.34 29.76
C GLU A 446 -9.27 -9.97 29.16
N SER A 447 -9.45 -9.80 27.85
CA SER A 447 -9.15 -8.54 27.15
C SER A 447 -10.14 -8.25 26.03
N LEU A 448 -11.11 -7.38 26.33
CA LEU A 448 -12.07 -6.85 25.36
C LEU A 448 -11.42 -6.00 24.25
N SER A 449 -10.22 -5.49 24.51
CA SER A 449 -9.52 -4.56 23.60
C SER A 449 -8.66 -5.24 22.56
N GLU A 450 -8.59 -6.59 22.54
CA GLU A 450 -7.80 -7.37 21.58
C GLU A 450 -6.36 -6.81 21.46
N SER A 451 -5.80 -6.43 22.62
CA SER A 451 -4.59 -5.60 22.69
C SER A 451 -3.30 -6.43 22.65
N SER A 452 -3.39 -7.74 22.90
CA SER A 452 -2.27 -8.66 22.89
C SER A 452 -2.62 -9.91 22.09
N ASN A 453 -1.84 -10.22 21.07
CA ASN A 453 -1.98 -11.45 20.30
C ASN A 453 -1.39 -12.64 21.08
N LEU A 454 -2.22 -13.61 21.43
CA LEU A 454 -1.88 -14.78 22.23
C LEU A 454 -1.53 -16.02 21.40
N VAL A 455 -1.40 -15.88 20.08
CA VAL A 455 -1.27 -17.01 19.14
C VAL A 455 -0.07 -17.92 19.45
N GLU A 456 1.07 -17.36 19.86
CA GLU A 456 2.25 -18.14 20.25
C GLU A 456 2.07 -18.81 21.61
N GLN A 457 1.51 -18.09 22.59
CA GLN A 457 1.34 -18.56 23.96
C GLN A 457 0.32 -19.71 24.05
N HIS A 458 -0.66 -19.72 23.16
CA HIS A 458 -1.74 -20.71 23.10
C HIS A 458 -1.87 -21.32 21.69
N ALA A 459 -0.73 -21.76 21.13
CA ALA A 459 -0.66 -22.28 19.76
C ALA A 459 -1.59 -23.48 19.48
N ASN A 460 -1.88 -24.30 20.50
CA ASN A 460 -2.88 -25.38 20.39
C ASN A 460 -4.29 -24.81 20.19
N VAL A 461 -4.71 -23.82 20.98
CA VAL A 461 -6.01 -23.15 20.84
C VAL A 461 -6.12 -22.48 19.47
N ALA A 462 -5.07 -21.79 19.04
CA ALA A 462 -5.02 -21.19 17.70
C ALA A 462 -5.19 -22.22 16.57
N ARG A 463 -4.56 -23.39 16.70
CA ARG A 463 -4.68 -24.49 15.72
C ARG A 463 -6.09 -25.08 15.70
N ASP A 464 -6.68 -25.29 16.87
CA ASP A 464 -8.01 -25.88 17.00
C ASP A 464 -9.09 -24.93 16.43
N LEU A 465 -9.00 -23.64 16.76
CA LEU A 465 -9.88 -22.61 16.18
C LEU A 465 -9.66 -22.45 14.68
N GLY A 466 -8.40 -22.46 14.22
CA GLY A 466 -8.08 -22.45 12.79
C GLY A 466 -8.74 -23.62 12.06
N THR A 467 -8.66 -24.82 12.63
CA THR A 467 -9.29 -26.03 12.08
C THR A 467 -10.81 -25.91 12.02
N LYS A 468 -11.45 -25.39 13.08
CA LYS A 468 -12.91 -25.13 13.08
C LYS A 468 -13.29 -24.13 11.99
N LEU A 469 -12.52 -23.06 11.81
CA LEU A 469 -12.75 -22.04 10.79
C LEU A 469 -12.60 -22.62 9.38
N ASP A 470 -11.58 -23.45 9.14
CA ASP A 470 -11.34 -24.14 7.88
C ASP A 470 -12.50 -25.08 7.54
N GLN A 471 -12.91 -25.94 8.48
CA GLN A 471 -14.04 -26.86 8.33
C GLN A 471 -15.36 -26.12 8.04
N TRP A 472 -15.62 -25.01 8.73
CA TRP A 472 -16.80 -24.20 8.46
C TRP A 472 -16.76 -23.60 7.04
N ARG A 473 -15.62 -23.05 6.60
CA ARG A 473 -15.46 -22.53 5.23
C ARG A 473 -15.66 -23.62 4.16
N GLU A 474 -15.08 -24.80 4.38
CA GLU A 474 -15.25 -25.96 3.50
C GLU A 474 -16.71 -26.42 3.42
N SER A 475 -17.42 -26.45 4.55
CA SER A 475 -18.85 -26.81 4.59
C SER A 475 -19.75 -25.87 3.78
N LEU A 476 -19.27 -24.65 3.51
CA LEU A 476 -19.94 -23.63 2.70
C LEU A 476 -19.44 -23.60 1.25
N GLY A 477 -18.44 -24.42 0.89
CA GLY A 477 -17.82 -24.40 -0.43
C GLY A 477 -17.04 -23.11 -0.75
N ILE A 478 -16.56 -22.41 0.29
CA ILE A 478 -15.81 -21.16 0.13
C ILE A 478 -14.44 -21.47 -0.48
N LYS A 479 -14.10 -20.78 -1.58
CA LYS A 479 -12.80 -20.91 -2.26
C LYS A 479 -11.81 -19.83 -1.77
N PRO A 480 -10.50 -20.11 -1.77
CA PRO A 480 -9.48 -19.10 -1.54
C PRO A 480 -9.55 -17.95 -2.54
N LEU A 481 -9.15 -16.75 -2.10
CA LEU A 481 -9.10 -15.57 -2.96
C LEU A 481 -7.97 -15.65 -3.98
N ALA A 482 -8.24 -15.18 -5.20
CA ALA A 482 -7.25 -15.14 -6.26
C ALA A 482 -6.31 -13.93 -6.08
N PRO A 483 -4.99 -14.08 -6.31
CA PRO A 483 -4.08 -12.95 -6.43
C PRO A 483 -4.50 -12.00 -7.56
N ASN A 484 -4.27 -10.71 -7.37
CA ASN A 484 -4.48 -9.71 -8.41
C ASN A 484 -3.23 -9.58 -9.31
N PRO A 485 -3.30 -9.88 -10.62
CA PRO A 485 -2.17 -9.75 -11.52
C PRO A 485 -1.77 -8.28 -11.77
N GLY A 486 -2.70 -7.32 -11.57
CA GLY A 486 -2.45 -5.88 -11.71
C GLY A 486 -1.82 -5.22 -10.49
N TYR A 487 -1.62 -5.97 -9.40
CA TYR A 487 -1.06 -5.44 -8.15
C TYR A 487 0.35 -4.87 -8.37
N ALA A 488 0.53 -3.57 -8.14
CA ALA A 488 1.78 -2.84 -8.29
C ALA A 488 2.03 -2.03 -7.01
N PRO A 489 2.37 -2.69 -5.89
CA PRO A 489 2.57 -2.02 -4.62
C PRO A 489 3.69 -0.99 -4.74
N ASN A 490 3.55 0.13 -4.01
CA ASN A 490 4.55 1.19 -3.89
C ASN A 490 5.30 1.42 -5.23
N LEU A 491 4.54 1.74 -6.27
CA LEU A 491 5.05 1.85 -7.64
C LEU A 491 6.09 2.98 -7.74
N GLN A 492 7.19 2.71 -8.45
CA GLN A 492 8.23 3.69 -8.73
C GLN A 492 7.65 4.96 -9.40
N SER A 493 8.04 6.11 -8.88
CA SER A 493 7.72 7.43 -9.43
C SER A 493 8.52 7.72 -10.71
N ASP A 494 8.12 8.75 -11.46
CA ASP A 494 8.79 9.11 -12.72
C ASP A 494 10.20 9.69 -12.51
N ASP A 495 10.45 10.30 -11.35
CA ASP A 495 11.79 10.71 -10.89
C ASP A 495 12.68 9.51 -10.51
N GLY A 496 12.15 8.29 -10.55
CA GLY A 496 12.84 7.04 -10.22
C GLY A 496 12.72 6.63 -8.75
N SER A 497 12.20 7.49 -7.87
CA SER A 497 12.07 7.16 -6.44
C SER A 497 10.97 6.14 -6.16
N VAL A 498 11.04 5.47 -5.01
CA VAL A 498 9.97 4.63 -4.46
C VAL A 498 9.68 5.08 -3.03
N LEU A 499 8.40 5.31 -2.72
CA LEU A 499 7.94 5.59 -1.37
C LEU A 499 7.16 4.38 -0.82
N MET A 500 7.60 3.85 0.31
CA MET A 500 6.93 2.78 1.05
C MET A 500 6.45 3.33 2.40
N PRO A 501 5.17 3.76 2.52
CA PRO A 501 4.63 4.25 3.79
C PRO A 501 4.38 3.10 4.78
N ALA A 502 4.38 3.40 6.08
CA ALA A 502 4.09 2.42 7.13
C ALA A 502 2.75 1.69 6.95
N SER A 503 1.75 2.36 6.38
CA SER A 503 0.43 1.78 6.07
C SER A 503 0.48 0.66 5.02
N SER A 504 1.56 0.56 4.25
CA SER A 504 1.76 -0.49 3.25
C SER A 504 2.55 -1.71 3.77
N ALA A 505 2.98 -1.67 5.04
CA ALA A 505 3.75 -2.75 5.64
C ALA A 505 2.87 -3.97 5.93
N ASP A 506 3.35 -5.16 5.56
CA ASP A 506 2.90 -6.39 6.21
C ASP A 506 3.67 -6.58 7.51
N VAL A 507 2.96 -6.98 8.55
CA VAL A 507 3.52 -7.15 9.89
C VAL A 507 3.48 -8.61 10.28
N PHE A 508 4.62 -9.09 10.79
CA PHE A 508 4.81 -10.45 11.24
C PHE A 508 5.26 -10.41 12.70
N GLY A 509 4.48 -11.04 13.58
CA GLY A 509 4.75 -11.05 15.01
C GLY A 509 3.56 -10.63 15.86
N ILE A 510 3.85 -10.37 17.13
CA ILE A 510 2.86 -10.28 18.22
C ILE A 510 2.52 -8.85 18.59
N THR A 511 3.53 -8.00 18.78
CA THR A 511 3.38 -6.64 19.33
C THR A 511 3.44 -5.55 18.28
N LEU A 512 4.25 -5.77 17.23
CA LEU A 512 4.36 -4.87 16.10
C LEU A 512 3.01 -4.69 15.40
N ARG A 513 2.68 -3.45 15.06
CA ARG A 513 1.47 -3.09 14.31
C ARG A 513 1.57 -1.71 13.68
N TYR A 514 0.75 -1.50 12.66
CA TYR A 514 0.52 -0.15 12.12
C TYR A 514 -0.44 0.61 13.03
N GLU A 515 -0.09 1.83 13.41
CA GLU A 515 -0.90 2.78 14.16
C GLU A 515 -1.43 3.85 13.19
N PRO A 516 -2.70 3.82 12.73
CA PRO A 516 -3.23 4.79 11.77
C PRO A 516 -3.38 6.21 12.35
N LEU A 517 -3.64 7.20 11.49
CA LEU A 517 -4.11 8.51 11.94
C LEU A 517 -5.46 8.40 12.67
N PRO A 518 -5.75 9.26 13.67
CA PRO A 518 -4.97 10.43 14.08
C PRO A 518 -3.83 10.11 15.08
N HIS A 519 -3.59 8.84 15.43
CA HIS A 519 -2.66 8.49 16.50
C HIS A 519 -1.22 8.86 16.15
N LYS A 520 -0.64 8.15 15.18
CA LYS A 520 0.76 8.37 14.79
C LYS A 520 0.99 8.19 13.31
N ASP A 521 0.28 7.32 12.60
CA ASP A 521 0.61 6.89 11.23
C ASP A 521 2.05 6.36 11.14
N THR A 522 2.31 5.31 11.92
CA THR A 522 3.63 4.68 12.02
C THR A 522 3.48 3.19 12.20
N LEU A 523 4.49 2.43 11.77
CA LEU A 523 4.70 1.10 12.28
C LEU A 523 5.34 1.26 13.66
N GLY A 524 4.70 0.75 14.70
CA GLY A 524 5.08 0.98 16.10
C GLY A 524 4.73 -0.20 17.01
N PHE A 525 4.81 0.02 18.31
CA PHE A 525 4.73 -1.04 19.34
C PHE A 525 5.76 -2.18 19.13
N TRP A 526 6.88 -1.86 18.48
CA TRP A 526 7.92 -2.83 18.18
C TRP A 526 8.78 -3.12 19.41
N VAL A 527 8.28 -3.92 20.34
CA VAL A 527 8.98 -4.20 21.62
C VAL A 527 9.59 -5.59 21.70
N ARG A 528 9.35 -6.43 20.68
CA ARG A 528 9.92 -7.77 20.54
C ARG A 528 10.94 -7.82 19.41
N GLN A 529 12.00 -8.59 19.59
CA GLN A 529 13.04 -8.76 18.58
C GLN A 529 12.58 -9.69 17.45
N GLU A 530 11.68 -10.63 17.77
CA GLU A 530 11.14 -11.64 16.86
C GLU A 530 10.11 -11.06 15.89
N ASP A 531 9.52 -9.91 16.22
CA ASP A 531 8.59 -9.21 15.34
C ASP A 531 9.36 -8.53 14.20
N TRP A 532 8.80 -8.56 12.99
CA TRP A 532 9.39 -7.97 11.81
C TRP A 532 8.33 -7.50 10.81
N ALA A 533 8.75 -6.70 9.83
CA ALA A 533 7.84 -6.19 8.79
C ALA A 533 8.44 -6.36 7.39
N SER A 534 7.57 -6.39 6.39
CA SER A 534 7.98 -6.28 4.99
C SER A 534 7.19 -5.25 4.23
N PHE A 535 7.81 -4.70 3.20
CA PHE A 535 7.23 -3.78 2.25
C PHE A 535 7.42 -4.36 0.85
N GLU A 536 6.32 -4.57 0.12
CA GLU A 536 6.40 -4.85 -1.31
C GLU A 536 6.47 -3.55 -2.09
N PHE A 537 7.22 -3.53 -3.19
CA PHE A 537 7.27 -2.39 -4.10
C PHE A 537 7.54 -2.82 -5.55
N THR A 538 7.30 -1.93 -6.51
CA THR A 538 7.42 -2.23 -7.94
C THR A 538 8.32 -1.22 -8.65
N LEU A 539 9.39 -1.70 -9.27
CA LEU A 539 10.30 -0.89 -10.09
C LEU A 539 9.89 -0.94 -11.57
N LYS A 540 9.68 0.24 -12.18
CA LYS A 540 9.51 0.40 -13.63
C LYS A 540 10.86 0.30 -14.35
N ARG A 541 11.93 0.76 -13.71
CA ARG A 541 13.30 0.77 -14.23
C ARG A 541 14.28 0.26 -13.18
N PRO A 542 15.25 -0.59 -13.57
CA PRO A 542 16.36 -0.98 -12.70
C PRO A 542 17.25 0.22 -12.39
N GLY A 543 18.16 0.07 -11.42
CA GLY A 543 19.06 1.15 -11.02
C GLY A 543 19.65 0.97 -9.63
N ARG A 544 20.48 1.94 -9.24
CA ARG A 544 21.03 2.07 -7.89
C ARG A 544 20.21 3.08 -7.10
N PHE A 545 19.85 2.73 -5.87
CA PHE A 545 19.05 3.58 -4.98
C PHE A 545 19.67 3.62 -3.60
N ASN A 546 19.69 4.79 -2.96
CA ASN A 546 19.92 4.89 -1.53
C ASN A 546 18.65 4.43 -0.80
N LEU A 547 18.80 3.54 0.17
CA LEU A 547 17.72 3.09 1.04
C LEU A 547 17.65 4.01 2.28
N VAL A 548 16.55 4.75 2.41
CA VAL A 548 16.39 5.77 3.44
C VAL A 548 15.12 5.53 4.27
N PRO A 549 15.17 4.73 5.35
CA PRO A 549 14.10 4.67 6.33
C PRO A 549 14.02 5.95 7.17
N HIS A 550 12.81 6.37 7.47
CA HIS A 550 12.51 7.42 8.44
C HIS A 550 12.12 6.76 9.77
N VAL A 551 13.05 6.77 10.72
CA VAL A 551 12.93 6.03 11.99
C VAL A 551 12.76 6.97 13.16
N GLY A 552 11.92 6.59 14.12
CA GLY A 552 11.75 7.26 15.40
C GLY A 552 12.13 6.32 16.54
N CYS A 553 12.74 6.85 17.60
CA CYS A 553 13.07 6.11 18.81
C CYS A 553 13.08 7.07 20.01
N GLY A 554 12.95 6.53 21.22
CA GLY A 554 13.16 7.32 22.44
C GLY A 554 14.59 7.88 22.55
N THR A 555 14.94 8.39 23.72
CA THR A 555 16.27 8.95 23.99
C THR A 555 17.40 7.93 23.83
N ASN A 556 17.12 6.65 24.14
CA ASN A 556 18.09 5.56 24.07
C ASN A 556 17.78 4.68 22.85
N GLY A 557 18.60 4.79 21.79
CA GLY A 557 18.60 3.86 20.65
C GLY A 557 19.48 2.63 20.92
N GLY A 558 20.04 2.04 19.86
CA GLY A 558 21.08 1.00 19.94
C GLY A 558 20.69 -0.37 19.36
N SER A 559 19.40 -0.60 19.11
CA SER A 559 18.92 -1.82 18.45
C SER A 559 19.59 -1.98 17.08
N LEU A 560 20.04 -3.18 16.75
CA LEU A 560 20.57 -3.53 15.43
C LEU A 560 19.44 -4.13 14.58
N VAL A 561 19.16 -3.52 13.44
CA VAL A 561 18.09 -3.94 12.53
C VAL A 561 18.65 -4.11 11.13
N HIS A 562 18.33 -5.22 10.48
CA HIS A 562 18.70 -5.49 9.10
C HIS A 562 17.56 -5.12 8.16
N PHE A 563 17.91 -4.38 7.11
CA PHE A 563 17.07 -4.12 5.96
C PHE A 563 17.57 -5.02 4.82
N GLU A 564 16.75 -5.98 4.40
CA GLU A 564 17.12 -7.00 3.42
C GLU A 564 16.25 -6.86 2.17
N VAL A 565 16.87 -6.65 1.00
CA VAL A 565 16.18 -6.52 -0.29
C VAL A 565 17.07 -6.97 -1.43
N ALA A 566 16.52 -7.71 -2.40
CA ALA A 566 17.26 -8.18 -3.59
C ALA A 566 18.62 -8.85 -3.24
N GLY A 567 18.65 -9.69 -2.19
CA GLY A 567 19.86 -10.38 -1.72
C GLY A 567 20.89 -9.50 -0.99
N GLN A 568 20.64 -8.19 -0.86
CA GLN A 568 21.50 -7.23 -0.18
C GLN A 568 20.98 -6.98 1.24
N THR A 569 21.90 -6.86 2.21
CA THR A 569 21.59 -6.59 3.62
C THR A 569 22.26 -5.30 4.07
N LEU A 570 21.48 -4.36 4.58
CA LEU A 570 21.95 -3.08 5.11
C LEU A 570 21.64 -2.99 6.60
N PRO A 571 22.65 -3.04 7.49
CA PRO A 571 22.44 -2.93 8.92
C PRO A 571 22.23 -1.47 9.35
N LEU A 572 21.27 -1.24 10.25
CA LEU A 572 21.05 0.01 10.96
C LEU A 572 21.23 -0.22 12.46
N THR A 573 22.13 0.52 13.08
CA THR A 573 22.09 0.74 14.53
C THR A 573 21.13 1.90 14.78
N VAL A 574 19.96 1.62 15.34
CA VAL A 574 18.88 2.60 15.54
C VAL A 574 19.38 3.77 16.39
N PRO A 575 19.30 5.02 15.92
CA PRO A 575 19.70 6.18 16.72
C PRO A 575 18.67 6.50 17.80
N GLY A 576 19.12 7.12 18.90
CA GLY A 576 18.18 7.79 19.81
C GLY A 576 17.68 9.09 19.16
N THR A 577 16.39 9.19 18.86
CA THR A 577 15.82 10.39 18.22
C THR A 577 15.14 11.33 19.22
N GLY A 578 15.23 11.02 20.52
CA GLY A 578 14.70 11.81 21.62
C GLY A 578 13.20 11.61 21.86
N HIS A 579 12.45 11.19 20.84
CA HIS A 579 11.02 10.87 20.94
C HIS A 579 10.59 9.94 19.81
N PHE A 580 9.71 8.98 20.08
CA PHE A 580 9.23 7.99 19.09
C PHE A 580 8.56 8.60 17.86
N GLN A 581 7.98 9.81 17.99
CA GLN A 581 7.38 10.53 16.86
C GLN A 581 8.34 11.51 16.16
N ASN A 582 9.59 11.62 16.60
CA ASN A 582 10.61 12.40 15.91
C ASN A 582 11.33 11.51 14.89
N PHE A 583 10.79 11.48 13.66
CA PHE A 583 11.28 10.61 12.59
C PHE A 583 12.48 11.23 11.86
N VAL A 584 13.64 10.62 12.01
CA VAL A 584 14.90 11.07 11.40
C VAL A 584 15.26 10.14 10.23
N PRO A 585 15.52 10.67 9.02
CA PRO A 585 15.98 9.85 7.90
C PRO A 585 17.36 9.26 8.17
N GLN A 586 17.53 7.95 7.90
CA GLN A 586 18.82 7.27 7.99
C GLN A 586 19.26 6.83 6.59
N ASP A 587 20.42 7.27 6.13
CA ASP A 587 20.98 6.77 4.87
C ASP A 587 21.71 5.45 5.13
N LEU A 588 21.12 4.33 4.73
CA LEU A 588 21.72 3.00 4.96
C LEU A 588 22.76 2.63 3.91
N GLY A 589 22.85 3.39 2.82
CA GLY A 589 23.68 3.09 1.67
C GLY A 589 22.89 2.64 0.44
N ILE A 590 23.64 2.15 -0.56
CA ILE A 590 23.14 1.91 -1.90
C ILE A 590 22.71 0.45 -2.07
N VAL A 591 21.52 0.25 -2.62
CA VAL A 591 21.01 -1.01 -3.15
C VAL A 591 20.93 -0.96 -4.67
N THR A 592 21.28 -2.06 -5.33
CA THR A 592 21.23 -2.19 -6.78
C THR A 592 20.13 -3.16 -7.19
N PHE A 593 19.35 -2.78 -8.20
CA PHE A 593 18.38 -3.66 -8.87
C PHE A 593 18.76 -3.77 -10.33
N ASP A 594 18.93 -5.00 -10.78
CA ASP A 594 19.39 -5.38 -12.12
C ASP A 594 18.26 -5.45 -13.15
N LYS A 595 17.01 -5.61 -12.70
CA LYS A 595 15.82 -5.69 -13.57
C LYS A 595 14.61 -4.94 -13.01
N PRO A 596 13.67 -4.49 -13.85
CA PRO A 596 12.37 -4.03 -13.38
C PRO A 596 11.58 -5.20 -12.80
N GLY A 597 10.59 -4.91 -11.94
CA GLY A 597 9.74 -5.94 -11.35
C GLY A 597 9.32 -5.63 -9.92
N ARG A 598 8.63 -6.60 -9.31
CA ARG A 598 8.19 -6.54 -7.92
C ARG A 598 9.28 -7.08 -7.00
N TYR A 599 9.51 -6.36 -5.91
CA TYR A 599 10.50 -6.68 -4.89
C TYR A 599 9.88 -6.60 -3.50
N THR A 600 10.51 -7.28 -2.55
CA THR A 600 10.15 -7.22 -1.13
C THR A 600 11.36 -6.75 -0.33
N LEU A 601 11.18 -5.68 0.42
CA LEU A 601 12.11 -5.22 1.46
C LEU A 601 11.64 -5.79 2.79
N THR A 602 12.49 -6.54 3.49
CA THR A 602 12.20 -7.01 4.85
C THR A 602 13.02 -6.23 5.87
N VAL A 603 12.43 -5.97 7.04
CA VAL A 603 13.05 -5.21 8.13
C VAL A 603 13.00 -6.06 9.38
N LYS A 604 14.15 -6.59 9.81
CA LYS A 604 14.26 -7.61 10.86
C LYS A 604 15.24 -7.19 11.96
N PRO A 605 14.82 -7.11 13.23
CA PRO A 605 15.72 -6.85 14.34
C PRO A 605 16.65 -8.04 14.54
N GLN A 606 17.95 -7.78 14.65
CA GLN A 606 18.95 -8.80 15.00
C GLN A 606 19.29 -8.74 16.49
N ARG A 607 19.22 -7.54 17.07
CA ARG A 607 19.41 -7.30 18.49
C ARG A 607 18.53 -6.14 18.93
N LYS A 608 17.72 -6.33 19.97
CA LYS A 608 16.94 -5.26 20.60
C LYS A 608 17.69 -4.68 21.80
N GLU A 609 17.87 -3.36 21.81
CA GLU A 609 18.33 -2.59 22.97
C GLU A 609 17.17 -1.76 23.53
N GLY A 610 17.13 -1.54 24.85
CA GLY A 610 16.11 -0.70 25.48
C GLY A 610 14.68 -1.27 25.46
N VAL A 611 13.68 -0.39 25.50
CA VAL A 611 12.25 -0.76 25.64
C VAL A 611 11.62 -1.17 24.31
N ALA A 612 12.02 -0.56 23.20
CA ALA A 612 11.50 -0.82 21.86
C ALA A 612 12.63 -0.89 20.82
N VAL A 613 12.39 -1.57 19.71
CA VAL A 613 13.29 -1.65 18.56
C VAL A 613 13.39 -0.28 17.89
N MET A 614 12.29 0.21 17.31
CA MET A 614 12.09 1.56 16.72
C MET A 614 10.64 1.70 16.21
N ASP A 615 10.26 2.93 15.86
CA ASP A 615 9.08 3.24 15.03
C ASP A 615 9.52 3.56 13.58
N ILE A 616 8.75 3.15 12.57
CA ILE A 616 9.00 3.51 11.15
C ILE A 616 7.80 4.26 10.59
N ARG A 617 8.04 5.47 10.07
CA ARG A 617 7.02 6.24 9.32
C ARG A 617 6.91 5.79 7.87
N ARG A 618 8.05 5.66 7.20
CA ARG A 618 8.17 5.37 5.77
C ARG A 618 9.60 4.96 5.43
N ILE A 619 9.77 4.34 4.28
CA ILE A 619 11.06 4.00 3.69
C ILE A 619 11.08 4.51 2.25
N GLU A 620 12.18 5.16 1.86
CA GLU A 620 12.37 5.70 0.52
C GLU A 620 13.53 4.99 -0.20
N LEU A 621 13.34 4.62 -1.46
CA LEU A 621 14.44 4.35 -2.39
C LEU A 621 14.66 5.59 -3.23
N LYS A 622 15.85 6.20 -3.12
CA LYS A 622 16.21 7.41 -3.87
C LYS A 622 17.27 7.09 -4.91
N PRO A 623 17.07 7.39 -6.20
CA PRO A 623 18.11 7.19 -7.21
C PRO A 623 19.45 7.78 -6.76
N VAL A 624 20.54 7.04 -6.97
CA VAL A 624 21.89 7.51 -6.63
C VAL A 624 22.26 8.66 -7.57
N THR A 625 22.72 9.77 -7.00
CA THR A 625 23.23 10.89 -7.80
C THR A 625 24.70 10.66 -8.16
N PRO A 626 25.22 11.23 -9.26
CA PRO A 626 26.63 11.12 -9.64
C PRO A 626 27.61 11.44 -8.50
N GLU A 627 27.27 12.40 -7.63
CA GLU A 627 28.15 12.87 -6.55
C GLU A 627 28.41 11.79 -5.51
N LYS A 628 27.40 10.95 -5.24
CA LYS A 628 27.54 9.81 -4.33
C LYS A 628 28.40 8.69 -4.91
N MET A 629 28.64 8.68 -6.23
CA MET A 629 29.54 7.72 -6.87
C MET A 629 31.00 8.20 -6.87
N LEU A 630 31.25 9.51 -6.78
CA LEU A 630 32.59 10.10 -7.02
C LEU A 630 33.69 9.55 -6.12
N SER A 631 33.38 9.31 -4.84
CA SER A 631 34.37 8.80 -3.87
C SER A 631 34.92 7.43 -4.25
N GLU A 632 34.14 6.60 -4.96
CA GLU A 632 34.56 5.27 -5.44
C GLU A 632 35.36 5.34 -6.75
N LEU A 633 35.32 6.48 -7.46
CA LEU A 633 35.88 6.62 -8.81
C LEU A 633 37.30 7.18 -8.82
N HIS A 634 37.76 7.79 -7.70
CA HIS A 634 39.11 8.32 -7.52
C HIS A 634 39.57 9.25 -8.67
N LEU A 635 38.68 10.14 -9.14
CA LEU A 635 38.92 11.01 -10.30
C LEU A 635 40.05 12.04 -10.09
N LEU A 636 40.42 12.31 -8.84
CA LEU A 636 41.51 13.20 -8.48
C LEU A 636 42.85 12.47 -8.25
N ASP A 637 42.83 11.13 -8.28
CA ASP A 637 44.01 10.27 -8.10
C ASP A 637 44.24 9.39 -9.35
N PRO A 638 44.40 9.97 -10.56
CA PRO A 638 44.52 9.18 -11.78
C PRO A 638 45.79 8.32 -11.76
N PHE A 639 45.77 7.24 -12.56
CA PHE A 639 46.84 6.22 -12.57
C PHE A 639 48.24 6.78 -12.93
N TRP A 640 48.33 7.91 -13.61
CA TRP A 640 49.60 8.56 -13.92
C TRP A 640 50.21 9.34 -12.73
N ARG A 641 49.47 9.50 -11.62
CA ARG A 641 49.95 10.12 -10.37
C ARG A 641 49.89 9.16 -9.19
N SER A 642 48.81 8.41 -9.05
CA SER A 642 48.59 7.50 -7.93
C SER A 642 49.48 6.26 -7.98
N THR A 643 49.86 5.72 -6.83
CA THR A 643 50.47 4.38 -6.71
C THR A 643 49.44 3.26 -6.81
N THR A 644 48.16 3.59 -6.68
CA THR A 644 47.05 2.65 -6.88
C THR A 644 46.36 2.94 -8.21
N VAL A 645 46.17 1.90 -9.00
CA VAL A 645 45.34 1.98 -10.20
C VAL A 645 43.96 1.47 -9.85
N TYR A 646 42.97 2.35 -9.95
CA TYR A 646 41.59 2.06 -9.53
C TYR A 646 40.73 1.60 -10.69
N ARG A 647 40.09 0.43 -10.55
CA ARG A 647 39.06 -0.11 -11.45
C ARG A 647 39.45 0.00 -12.93
N GLU A 648 40.64 -0.48 -13.24
CA GLU A 648 41.15 -0.55 -14.61
C GLU A 648 40.36 -1.59 -15.41
N SER A 649 39.83 -1.22 -16.57
CA SER A 649 39.14 -2.18 -17.44
C SER A 649 40.13 -3.16 -18.07
N VAL A 650 39.79 -4.44 -18.00
CA VAL A 650 40.56 -5.56 -18.51
C VAL A 650 39.61 -6.55 -19.18
N LEU A 651 39.91 -6.95 -20.42
CA LEU A 651 39.21 -8.03 -21.12
C LEU A 651 40.10 -9.27 -21.17
N PHE A 652 39.61 -10.45 -20.79
CA PHE A 652 40.41 -11.67 -20.95
C PHE A 652 40.27 -12.19 -22.38
N VAL A 653 41.39 -12.35 -23.08
CA VAL A 653 41.42 -12.90 -24.43
C VAL A 653 42.37 -14.09 -24.48
N GLN A 654 41.92 -15.18 -25.09
CA GLN A 654 42.72 -16.35 -25.42
C GLN A 654 43.28 -16.16 -26.84
N GLU A 655 44.60 -15.97 -26.94
CA GLU A 655 45.28 -15.74 -28.22
C GLU A 655 45.95 -17.03 -28.73
N GLY A 656 45.69 -17.38 -30.00
CA GLY A 656 46.38 -18.48 -30.67
C GLY A 656 46.17 -19.84 -30.01
N ALA A 657 47.28 -20.58 -29.81
CA ALA A 657 47.28 -21.92 -29.21
C ALA A 657 47.51 -21.90 -27.68
N ASP A 658 47.53 -20.72 -27.04
CA ASP A 658 47.68 -20.63 -25.59
C ASP A 658 46.48 -21.32 -24.90
N PRO A 659 46.68 -22.25 -23.95
CA PRO A 659 45.59 -22.92 -23.27
C PRO A 659 44.73 -22.00 -22.39
N LEU A 660 45.20 -20.81 -22.02
CA LEU A 660 44.51 -19.93 -21.07
C LEU A 660 44.35 -18.49 -21.59
N ALA A 661 43.24 -17.85 -21.23
CA ALA A 661 43.00 -16.45 -21.54
C ALA A 661 43.78 -15.53 -20.59
N ASN A 662 44.26 -14.39 -21.10
CA ASN A 662 44.96 -13.38 -20.31
C ASN A 662 44.36 -11.98 -20.45
N GLY A 663 44.42 -11.23 -19.36
CA GLY A 663 44.05 -9.81 -19.27
C GLY A 663 45.27 -8.95 -18.99
N LYS A 664 45.45 -7.84 -19.74
CA LYS A 664 46.64 -6.98 -19.68
C LYS A 664 46.43 -5.76 -18.77
N LEU A 665 47.41 -5.48 -17.91
CA LEU A 665 47.46 -4.31 -17.01
C LEU A 665 48.35 -3.19 -17.56
N LEU A 666 48.05 -1.94 -17.20
CA LEU A 666 48.88 -0.77 -17.55
C LEU A 666 50.26 -0.78 -16.89
N PHE A 667 50.38 -1.36 -15.70
CA PHE A 667 51.62 -1.44 -14.93
C PHE A 667 51.81 -2.85 -14.35
N PRO A 668 53.07 -3.25 -14.06
CA PRO A 668 53.32 -4.40 -13.20
C PRO A 668 52.62 -4.22 -11.85
N ALA A 669 51.81 -5.19 -11.45
CA ALA A 669 51.07 -5.13 -10.20
C ALA A 669 51.92 -5.62 -9.03
N GLN A 670 52.28 -4.72 -8.11
CA GLN A 670 52.89 -5.09 -6.83
C GLN A 670 51.92 -5.92 -5.98
N ARG A 671 50.63 -5.63 -6.05
CA ARG A 671 49.59 -6.41 -5.36
C ARG A 671 48.22 -6.12 -5.98
N ILE A 672 47.45 -7.17 -6.27
CA ILE A 672 46.04 -7.03 -6.63
C ILE A 672 45.24 -6.74 -5.37
N LEU A 673 44.44 -5.67 -5.39
CA LEU A 673 43.58 -5.28 -4.27
C LEU A 673 42.16 -5.80 -4.46
N ALA A 674 41.65 -5.74 -5.69
CA ALA A 674 40.32 -6.25 -6.03
C ALA A 674 40.20 -6.55 -7.53
N VAL A 675 39.38 -7.56 -7.87
CA VAL A 675 38.95 -7.85 -9.24
C VAL A 675 37.45 -8.12 -9.22
N HIS A 676 36.70 -7.36 -10.00
CA HIS A 676 35.24 -7.48 -10.10
C HIS A 676 34.83 -7.59 -11.57
N SER A 677 33.70 -8.23 -11.87
CA SER A 677 33.06 -8.03 -13.17
C SER A 677 32.78 -6.54 -13.37
N ALA A 678 32.85 -6.02 -14.59
CA ALA A 678 32.72 -4.57 -14.78
C ALA A 678 31.34 -4.05 -14.35
N ASN A 679 30.30 -4.89 -14.45
CA ASN A 679 28.96 -4.61 -13.93
C ASN A 679 28.84 -4.65 -12.39
N GLY A 680 29.89 -5.07 -11.69
CA GLY A 680 29.98 -5.12 -10.22
C GLY A 680 29.29 -6.32 -9.56
N ASN A 681 28.73 -7.25 -10.32
CA ASN A 681 27.93 -8.37 -9.79
C ASN A 681 28.77 -9.51 -9.20
N GLU A 682 30.01 -9.69 -9.68
CA GLU A 682 30.88 -10.80 -9.26
C GLU A 682 32.23 -10.26 -8.78
N SER A 683 32.83 -10.97 -7.81
CA SER A 683 34.17 -10.69 -7.31
C SER A 683 35.03 -11.93 -7.53
N PHE A 684 36.26 -11.73 -8.00
CA PHE A 684 37.17 -12.81 -8.37
C PHE A 684 38.40 -12.81 -7.48
N THR A 685 38.84 -14.01 -7.09
CA THR A 685 39.91 -14.19 -6.09
C THR A 685 41.20 -14.70 -6.73
N GLU A 686 42.33 -14.08 -6.39
CA GLU A 686 43.65 -14.55 -6.82
C GLU A 686 43.91 -15.99 -6.33
N ASN A 687 44.56 -16.80 -7.16
CA ASN A 687 44.78 -18.24 -7.01
C ASN A 687 43.53 -19.13 -7.05
N VAL A 688 42.32 -18.56 -7.08
CA VAL A 688 41.07 -19.28 -7.33
C VAL A 688 40.63 -19.09 -8.79
N ASP A 689 40.52 -17.83 -9.21
CA ASP A 689 40.00 -17.43 -10.52
C ASP A 689 41.12 -17.07 -11.51
N PHE A 690 42.17 -16.42 -11.03
CA PHE A 690 43.29 -15.99 -11.84
C PHE A 690 44.60 -16.05 -11.04
N TYR A 691 45.74 -15.89 -11.70
CA TYR A 691 47.04 -15.64 -11.05
C TYR A 691 47.84 -14.62 -11.85
N LEU A 692 48.78 -13.92 -11.21
CA LEU A 692 49.68 -12.99 -11.90
C LEU A 692 50.74 -13.74 -12.71
N SER A 693 50.94 -13.30 -13.95
CA SER A 693 52.09 -13.69 -14.78
C SER A 693 53.43 -13.32 -14.12
N PRO A 694 54.56 -13.95 -14.51
CA PRO A 694 55.87 -13.64 -13.94
C PRO A 694 56.32 -12.18 -14.08
N ASP A 695 55.95 -11.50 -15.17
CA ASP A 695 56.23 -10.06 -15.37
C ASP A 695 55.22 -9.15 -14.65
N ARG A 696 54.21 -9.76 -14.01
CA ARG A 696 53.18 -9.12 -13.20
C ARG A 696 52.31 -8.12 -13.95
N ARG A 697 52.34 -8.13 -15.28
CA ARG A 697 51.53 -7.24 -16.14
C ARG A 697 50.30 -7.91 -16.72
N GLN A 698 50.12 -9.20 -16.46
CA GLN A 698 48.96 -9.93 -16.93
C GLN A 698 48.33 -10.75 -15.81
N LEU A 699 47.00 -10.75 -15.77
CA LEU A 699 46.21 -11.74 -15.05
C LEU A 699 45.98 -12.92 -15.99
N ILE A 700 46.34 -14.12 -15.54
CA ILE A 700 46.11 -15.37 -16.27
C ILE A 700 44.89 -16.05 -15.68
N ARG A 701 43.84 -16.25 -16.49
CA ARG A 701 42.59 -16.89 -16.06
C ARG A 701 42.83 -18.38 -15.82
N LYS A 702 42.32 -18.91 -14.72
CA LYS A 702 42.30 -20.37 -14.47
C LYS A 702 41.16 -21.02 -15.24
N ALA A 703 41.38 -22.27 -15.68
CA ALA A 703 40.42 -22.99 -16.54
C ALA A 703 38.98 -23.08 -15.98
N LYS A 704 38.82 -23.18 -14.65
CA LYS A 704 37.52 -23.29 -13.96
C LYS A 704 36.95 -21.96 -13.43
N SER A 705 37.55 -20.83 -13.78
CA SER A 705 37.09 -19.52 -13.29
C SER A 705 35.78 -19.08 -13.95
N ALA A 706 34.96 -18.31 -13.23
CA ALA A 706 33.79 -17.66 -13.80
C ALA A 706 34.12 -16.37 -14.59
N ILE A 707 35.37 -15.88 -14.55
CA ILE A 707 35.79 -14.69 -15.30
C ILE A 707 35.43 -14.85 -16.79
N PRO A 708 34.70 -13.89 -17.40
CA PRO A 708 34.38 -13.93 -18.82
C PRO A 708 35.66 -13.80 -19.66
N PHE A 709 35.71 -14.51 -20.79
CA PHE A 709 36.82 -14.41 -21.72
C PHE A 709 36.35 -14.63 -23.15
N LEU A 710 37.12 -14.11 -24.11
CA LEU A 710 36.89 -14.27 -25.53
C LEU A 710 38.05 -15.04 -26.18
N GLN A 711 37.78 -15.80 -27.23
CA GLN A 711 38.82 -16.19 -28.18
C GLN A 711 39.24 -14.97 -28.99
N GLY A 712 40.49 -14.89 -29.43
CA GLY A 712 40.94 -13.81 -30.31
C GLY A 712 40.12 -13.70 -31.61
N SER A 713 39.58 -14.83 -32.09
CA SER A 713 38.65 -14.86 -33.23
C SER A 713 37.29 -14.22 -32.94
N ASP A 714 36.84 -14.20 -31.68
CA ASP A 714 35.52 -13.67 -31.30
C ASP A 714 35.45 -12.15 -31.43
N LEU A 715 36.61 -11.47 -31.51
CA LEU A 715 36.70 -10.03 -31.80
C LEU A 715 36.40 -9.70 -33.27
N PHE A 716 36.13 -10.72 -34.09
CA PHE A 716 35.73 -10.61 -35.49
C PHE A 716 34.43 -11.37 -35.74
N MET A 717 33.63 -10.87 -36.67
CA MET A 717 32.37 -11.48 -37.12
C MET A 717 32.41 -11.78 -38.61
N PRO A 718 31.65 -12.77 -39.12
CA PRO A 718 31.51 -12.99 -40.55
C PRO A 718 31.00 -11.74 -41.27
N LYS A 719 31.53 -11.49 -42.47
CA LYS A 719 31.06 -10.42 -43.35
C LYS A 719 29.59 -10.65 -43.73
N GLY A 720 28.83 -9.56 -43.78
CA GLY A 720 27.37 -9.61 -43.96
C GLY A 720 26.57 -9.69 -42.66
N THR A 721 27.25 -9.86 -41.51
CA THR A 721 26.64 -9.58 -40.21
C THR A 721 26.20 -8.11 -40.15
N ARG A 722 25.01 -7.86 -39.60
CA ARG A 722 24.24 -6.60 -39.71
C ARG A 722 25.11 -5.34 -39.49
N PRO A 723 25.13 -4.37 -40.44
CA PRO A 723 25.82 -3.08 -40.25
C PRO A 723 24.99 -2.08 -39.43
N VAL A 724 25.66 -1.29 -38.58
CA VAL A 724 25.04 -0.37 -37.60
C VAL A 724 24.75 1.00 -38.19
N TRP A 725 23.51 1.23 -38.57
CA TRP A 725 22.92 2.57 -38.44
C TRP A 725 21.55 2.54 -37.76
N MET A 726 21.14 1.39 -37.21
CA MET A 726 19.87 1.20 -36.50
C MET A 726 20.09 0.36 -35.24
N GLY A 727 20.41 1.00 -34.12
CA GLY A 727 20.52 0.35 -32.81
C GLY A 727 19.92 1.26 -31.74
N GLY A 728 18.63 1.09 -31.48
CA GLY A 728 17.95 1.65 -30.32
C GLY A 728 18.21 0.82 -29.05
N PRO A 729 17.66 1.24 -27.90
CA PRO A 729 17.86 0.54 -26.64
C PRO A 729 17.09 -0.80 -26.63
N GLN A 730 17.84 -1.91 -26.53
CA GLN A 730 17.44 -3.33 -26.36
C GLN A 730 17.33 -4.25 -27.59
N PRO A 731 17.71 -5.54 -27.45
CA PRO A 731 18.89 -6.10 -26.78
C PRO A 731 20.07 -6.26 -27.76
N ALA A 732 21.27 -6.32 -27.19
CA ALA A 732 22.58 -6.45 -27.84
C ALA A 732 22.61 -7.51 -28.94
N VAL A 733 22.56 -7.08 -30.18
CA VAL A 733 23.00 -7.90 -31.31
C VAL A 733 24.35 -7.35 -31.73
N PRO A 734 25.45 -8.08 -31.51
CA PRO A 734 26.75 -7.64 -31.94
C PRO A 734 26.74 -7.40 -33.45
N CYS A 735 27.30 -6.27 -33.84
CA CYS A 735 27.33 -5.82 -35.22
C CYS A 735 28.77 -5.78 -35.72
N ALA A 736 28.93 -5.54 -37.02
CA ALA A 736 30.19 -5.78 -37.70
C ALA A 736 30.62 -4.57 -38.54
N LEU A 737 31.85 -4.08 -38.34
CA LEU A 737 32.43 -2.97 -39.12
C LEU A 737 33.62 -3.43 -40.00
N PRO A 738 33.80 -2.88 -41.22
CA PRO A 738 34.93 -3.24 -42.09
C PRO A 738 36.28 -2.99 -41.44
N HIS A 739 37.22 -3.93 -41.59
CA HIS A 739 38.55 -3.87 -40.98
C HIS A 739 39.70 -3.87 -42.01
N LYS A 740 40.91 -3.53 -41.56
CA LYS A 740 42.11 -3.37 -42.39
C LYS A 740 42.83 -4.70 -42.69
N ALA A 741 42.62 -5.76 -41.90
CA ALA A 741 43.33 -7.02 -42.10
C ALA A 741 42.76 -7.79 -43.32
N GLY A 742 43.63 -8.42 -44.08
CA GLY A 742 43.37 -8.95 -45.43
C GLY A 742 42.46 -10.18 -45.53
N ASP A 743 41.66 -10.52 -44.51
CA ASP A 743 40.60 -11.53 -44.65
C ASP A 743 39.33 -10.85 -45.17
N PRO A 744 38.97 -11.04 -46.45
CA PRO A 744 37.82 -10.38 -47.05
C PRO A 744 36.48 -10.91 -46.52
N GLU A 745 36.47 -11.96 -45.67
CA GLU A 745 35.27 -12.63 -45.17
C GLU A 745 34.93 -12.29 -43.71
N THR A 746 35.70 -11.44 -43.04
CA THR A 746 35.44 -11.00 -41.65
C THR A 746 35.29 -9.49 -41.51
N HIS A 747 34.69 -9.05 -40.41
CA HIS A 747 34.51 -7.66 -39.98
C HIS A 747 34.80 -7.56 -38.46
N LEU A 748 35.16 -6.38 -37.95
CA LEU A 748 35.38 -6.14 -36.51
C LEU A 748 34.07 -6.21 -35.73
N LEU A 749 34.12 -6.87 -34.57
CA LEU A 749 33.04 -6.86 -33.59
C LEU A 749 32.80 -5.46 -33.04
N PHE A 750 31.53 -5.04 -33.00
CA PHE A 750 31.11 -3.74 -32.54
C PHE A 750 29.78 -3.78 -31.80
N ASP A 751 29.67 -3.05 -30.68
CA ASP A 751 28.41 -2.91 -29.93
C ASP A 751 28.23 -1.49 -29.34
N ASN A 752 27.10 -0.85 -29.65
CA ASN A 752 26.73 0.46 -29.07
C ASN A 752 25.97 0.32 -27.72
N GLY A 753 25.80 -0.90 -27.21
CA GLY A 753 25.23 -1.20 -25.91
C GLY A 753 26.30 -1.40 -24.82
N HIS A 754 26.10 -2.42 -23.99
CA HIS A 754 26.99 -2.77 -22.89
C HIS A 754 27.62 -4.16 -23.05
N TRP A 755 27.61 -4.75 -24.25
CA TRP A 755 28.12 -6.12 -24.44
C TRP A 755 29.60 -6.22 -24.10
N PHE A 756 30.43 -5.30 -24.60
CA PHE A 756 31.86 -5.29 -24.26
C PHE A 756 32.08 -5.04 -22.77
N HIS A 757 31.24 -4.20 -22.16
CA HIS A 757 31.27 -3.97 -20.72
C HIS A 757 31.00 -5.26 -19.94
N ASP A 758 30.00 -6.06 -20.33
CA ASP A 758 29.69 -7.34 -19.69
C ASP A 758 30.81 -8.38 -19.83
N GLN A 759 31.65 -8.28 -20.85
CA GLN A 759 32.82 -9.16 -21.02
C GLN A 759 34.05 -8.67 -20.24
N GLN A 760 34.04 -7.44 -19.74
CA GLN A 760 35.18 -6.84 -19.04
C GLN A 760 35.13 -7.11 -17.52
N VAL A 761 36.31 -7.08 -16.91
CA VAL A 761 36.48 -6.96 -15.46
C VAL A 761 37.13 -5.62 -15.13
N GLU A 762 36.93 -5.18 -13.90
CA GLU A 762 37.62 -4.04 -13.31
C GLU A 762 38.66 -4.53 -12.30
N VAL A 763 39.91 -4.09 -12.48
CA VAL A 763 41.03 -4.47 -11.62
C VAL A 763 41.50 -3.26 -10.83
N THR A 764 41.54 -3.37 -9.51
CA THR A 764 42.18 -2.38 -8.63
C THR A 764 43.46 -2.99 -8.06
N TYR A 765 44.59 -2.30 -8.21
CA TYR A 765 45.89 -2.84 -7.81
C TYR A 765 46.89 -1.75 -7.43
N LEU A 766 47.83 -2.13 -6.57
CA LEU A 766 49.02 -1.33 -6.27
C LEU A 766 50.06 -1.60 -7.37
N ARG A 767 50.51 -0.56 -8.08
CA ARG A 767 51.53 -0.70 -9.13
C ARG A 767 52.94 -0.67 -8.55
N GLU A 768 53.87 -1.33 -9.23
CA GLU A 768 55.30 -1.13 -8.97
C GLU A 768 55.72 0.32 -9.30
N SER A 769 56.77 0.82 -8.63
CA SER A 769 57.23 2.21 -8.78
C SER A 769 57.72 2.51 -10.20
N GLY A 770 57.24 3.60 -10.78
CA GLY A 770 57.68 4.08 -12.09
C GLY A 770 56.83 5.25 -12.58
N ASP A 771 57.49 6.22 -13.22
CA ASP A 771 56.83 7.39 -13.78
C ASP A 771 56.08 7.06 -15.07
N TRP A 772 55.01 7.80 -15.34
CA TRP A 772 54.33 7.73 -16.64
C TRP A 772 55.19 8.43 -17.70
N PRO A 773 55.59 7.76 -18.78
CA PRO A 773 56.63 8.26 -19.68
C PRO A 773 56.12 9.32 -20.70
N SER A 774 54.80 9.48 -20.83
CA SER A 774 54.18 10.43 -21.75
C SER A 774 53.73 11.71 -21.03
N ALA A 775 53.53 12.79 -21.80
CA ALA A 775 52.89 13.99 -21.29
C ALA A 775 51.53 13.69 -20.66
N THR A 776 51.27 14.30 -19.50
CA THR A 776 50.00 14.22 -18.78
C THR A 776 49.43 15.62 -18.60
N PRO A 777 48.11 15.79 -18.57
CA PRO A 777 47.48 17.04 -18.14
C PRO A 777 47.97 17.42 -16.73
N LYS A 778 48.31 18.69 -16.54
CA LYS A 778 48.80 19.26 -15.28
C LYS A 778 48.02 20.50 -14.92
N PHE A 779 47.91 20.74 -13.62
CA PHE A 779 47.24 21.92 -13.10
C PHE A 779 48.02 23.14 -13.55
N ASP A 780 47.37 24.02 -14.31
CA ASP A 780 47.99 25.23 -14.85
C ASP A 780 47.09 26.44 -14.56
N PRO A 781 47.29 27.08 -13.40
CA PRO A 781 46.44 28.18 -12.98
C PRO A 781 46.59 29.45 -13.84
N GLN A 782 47.63 29.51 -14.69
CA GLN A 782 47.85 30.61 -15.60
C GLN A 782 47.08 30.44 -16.91
N ARG A 783 46.66 29.21 -17.27
CA ARG A 783 45.88 28.94 -18.49
C ARG A 783 44.39 29.14 -18.33
N LEU A 784 43.82 28.85 -17.16
CA LEU A 784 42.39 28.98 -16.88
C LEU A 784 42.09 29.86 -15.64
N PRO A 785 42.68 31.07 -15.55
CA PRO A 785 42.61 31.89 -14.34
C PRO A 785 41.18 32.30 -13.95
N LYS A 786 40.29 32.56 -14.92
CA LYS A 786 38.92 33.05 -14.65
C LYS A 786 38.02 31.94 -14.11
N THR A 787 38.11 30.75 -14.70
CA THR A 787 37.38 29.56 -14.26
C THR A 787 37.80 29.18 -12.84
N LEU A 788 39.11 29.16 -12.58
CA LEU A 788 39.65 28.83 -11.27
C LEU A 788 39.30 29.87 -10.20
N ALA A 789 39.31 31.15 -10.54
CA ALA A 789 38.87 32.20 -9.64
C ALA A 789 37.40 32.01 -9.22
N ARG A 790 36.51 31.69 -10.17
CA ARG A 790 35.09 31.41 -9.90
C ARG A 790 34.91 30.19 -8.99
N LEU A 791 35.57 29.08 -9.33
CA LEU A 791 35.51 27.84 -8.55
C LEU A 791 36.00 28.06 -7.10
N LYS A 792 37.15 28.70 -6.92
CA LYS A 792 37.70 29.01 -5.58
C LYS A 792 36.80 29.96 -4.79
N ALA A 793 36.16 30.91 -5.47
CA ALA A 793 35.18 31.82 -4.86
C ALA A 793 33.79 31.19 -4.64
N LYS A 794 33.59 29.91 -4.98
CA LYS A 794 32.30 29.20 -4.94
C LYS A 794 31.20 29.90 -5.74
N GLN A 795 31.58 30.68 -6.73
CA GLN A 795 30.65 31.32 -7.64
C GLN A 795 30.08 30.28 -8.60
N LYS A 796 28.86 30.54 -9.08
CA LYS A 796 28.25 29.72 -10.12
C LYS A 796 29.18 29.61 -11.33
N LEU A 797 29.45 28.38 -11.75
CA LEU A 797 30.18 28.05 -12.97
C LEU A 797 29.24 27.37 -13.97
N THR A 798 29.10 27.93 -15.17
CA THR A 798 28.36 27.30 -16.26
C THR A 798 29.33 26.65 -17.24
N ILE A 799 29.25 25.33 -17.39
CA ILE A 799 30.07 24.53 -18.30
C ILE A 799 29.24 24.17 -19.53
N GLY A 800 29.72 24.54 -20.71
CA GLY A 800 29.17 24.09 -21.98
C GLY A 800 30.05 23.01 -22.62
N VAL A 801 29.45 21.98 -23.22
CA VAL A 801 30.21 20.95 -23.97
C VAL A 801 29.72 20.90 -25.41
N SER A 802 30.67 21.03 -26.34
CA SER A 802 30.46 20.83 -27.77
C SER A 802 31.41 19.73 -28.24
N GLY A 803 30.88 18.61 -28.74
CA GLY A 803 31.70 17.45 -29.09
C GLY A 803 30.95 16.36 -29.82
N ASP A 804 31.63 15.23 -30.00
CA ASP A 804 31.14 14.07 -30.74
C ASP A 804 30.49 12.99 -29.84
N SER A 805 30.42 11.74 -30.32
CA SER A 805 29.83 10.61 -29.58
C SER A 805 30.48 10.34 -28.22
N ILE A 806 31.77 10.60 -28.09
CA ILE A 806 32.47 10.37 -26.81
C ILE A 806 31.99 11.39 -25.79
N SER A 807 31.87 12.65 -26.21
CA SER A 807 31.36 13.76 -25.40
C SER A 807 29.88 13.63 -25.07
N TYR A 808 29.10 13.00 -25.96
CA TYR A 808 27.71 12.64 -25.68
C TYR A 808 27.61 11.59 -24.57
N GLY A 809 28.65 10.78 -24.36
CA GLY A 809 28.68 9.77 -23.31
C GLY A 809 28.52 8.33 -23.78
N LEU A 810 28.62 8.05 -25.09
CA LEU A 810 28.39 6.69 -25.60
C LEU A 810 29.30 5.66 -24.89
N ASN A 811 28.68 4.51 -24.58
CA ASN A 811 29.24 3.38 -23.83
C ASN A 811 29.62 3.65 -22.36
N ALA A 812 29.27 4.81 -21.78
CA ALA A 812 29.18 4.91 -20.32
C ALA A 812 28.02 4.03 -19.85
N SER A 813 28.26 3.14 -18.88
CA SER A 813 27.25 2.17 -18.43
C SER A 813 25.94 2.84 -17.95
N GLY A 814 26.02 4.04 -17.38
CA GLY A 814 24.84 4.84 -16.99
C GLY A 814 23.97 5.30 -18.15
N LEU A 815 24.57 5.63 -19.31
CA LEU A 815 23.82 6.07 -20.49
C LEU A 815 23.05 4.90 -21.13
N VAL A 816 23.64 3.71 -21.11
CA VAL A 816 23.03 2.48 -21.66
C VAL A 816 22.19 1.72 -20.61
N ILE A 817 22.00 2.30 -19.42
CA ILE A 817 21.18 1.75 -18.33
C ILE A 817 21.66 0.35 -17.90
N ALA A 818 22.98 0.17 -17.84
CA ALA A 818 23.64 -1.04 -17.36
C ALA A 818 24.36 -0.75 -16.02
N PRO A 819 24.39 -1.70 -15.07
CA PRO A 819 25.29 -1.62 -13.93
C PRO A 819 26.74 -1.48 -14.40
N PRO A 820 27.59 -0.68 -13.73
CA PRO A 820 27.39 -0.02 -12.44
C PRO A 820 26.74 1.38 -12.54
N TYR A 821 26.13 1.71 -13.68
CA TYR A 821 25.46 2.97 -13.99
C TYR A 821 26.38 4.18 -13.94
N MET A 822 27.60 4.03 -14.46
CA MET A 822 28.60 5.08 -14.43
C MET A 822 28.15 6.32 -15.24
N PRO A 823 28.20 7.52 -14.65
CA PRO A 823 27.90 8.76 -15.37
C PRO A 823 28.85 9.02 -16.55
N MET A 824 28.39 9.82 -17.49
CA MET A 824 29.18 10.26 -18.64
C MET A 824 30.30 11.19 -18.15
N TYR A 825 31.45 11.22 -18.83
CA TYR A 825 32.58 12.01 -18.32
C TYR A 825 32.27 13.50 -18.07
N PRO A 826 31.41 14.20 -18.85
CA PRO A 826 31.05 15.59 -18.54
C PRO A 826 30.34 15.72 -17.18
N ASP A 827 29.45 14.78 -16.85
CA ASP A 827 28.77 14.74 -15.55
C ASP A 827 29.76 14.45 -14.42
N LEU A 828 30.73 13.57 -14.66
CA LEU A 828 31.81 13.30 -13.71
C LEU A 828 32.64 14.55 -13.41
N VAL A 829 33.01 15.33 -14.45
CA VAL A 829 33.73 16.60 -14.27
C VAL A 829 32.88 17.59 -13.46
N ALA A 830 31.64 17.83 -13.86
CA ALA A 830 30.76 18.79 -13.17
C ALA A 830 30.47 18.36 -11.72
N GLY A 831 30.23 17.06 -11.50
CA GLY A 831 30.04 16.47 -10.17
C GLY A 831 31.27 16.62 -9.29
N GLN A 832 32.46 16.28 -9.80
CA GLN A 832 33.71 16.39 -9.04
C GLN A 832 34.06 17.83 -8.69
N LEU A 833 33.80 18.79 -9.58
CA LEU A 833 33.99 20.22 -9.28
C LEU A 833 33.03 20.70 -8.18
N ARG A 834 31.76 20.26 -8.20
CA ARG A 834 30.80 20.54 -7.11
C ARG A 834 31.27 19.95 -5.79
N ALA A 835 31.69 18.69 -5.80
CA ALA A 835 32.16 18.00 -4.61
C ALA A 835 33.43 18.63 -4.01
N HIS A 836 34.38 19.04 -4.87
CA HIS A 836 35.67 19.59 -4.44
C HIS A 836 35.57 21.05 -3.98
N TYR A 837 34.91 21.92 -4.75
CA TYR A 837 34.86 23.36 -4.46
C TYR A 837 33.63 23.79 -3.64
N GLY A 838 32.54 23.01 -3.66
CA GLY A 838 31.30 23.32 -2.93
C GLY A 838 30.47 24.46 -3.51
N GLY A 839 30.78 24.94 -4.72
CA GLY A 839 30.00 25.94 -5.48
C GLY A 839 28.99 25.30 -6.44
N GLU A 840 28.06 26.11 -6.95
CA GLU A 840 27.12 25.65 -7.99
C GLU A 840 27.84 25.46 -9.33
N VAL A 841 27.70 24.28 -9.95
CA VAL A 841 28.19 24.01 -11.31
C VAL A 841 27.03 23.51 -12.15
N GLN A 842 26.72 24.24 -13.22
CA GLN A 842 25.71 23.86 -14.20
C GLN A 842 26.39 23.30 -15.45
N LEU A 843 25.90 22.18 -15.96
CA LEU A 843 26.42 21.52 -17.16
C LEU A 843 25.37 21.55 -18.26
N PHE A 844 25.77 22.03 -19.44
CA PHE A 844 24.99 21.98 -20.66
C PHE A 844 25.76 21.18 -21.70
N ASN A 845 25.44 19.89 -21.84
CA ASN A 845 26.06 19.02 -22.83
C ASN A 845 25.27 19.04 -24.15
N ARG A 846 25.88 19.59 -25.21
CA ARG A 846 25.33 19.66 -26.58
C ARG A 846 26.03 18.71 -27.55
N ALA A 847 26.87 17.82 -27.05
CA ALA A 847 27.52 16.83 -27.89
C ALA A 847 26.51 15.87 -28.53
N VAL A 848 26.82 15.37 -29.72
CA VAL A 848 25.95 14.43 -30.45
C VAL A 848 26.79 13.39 -31.16
N GLY A 849 26.30 12.14 -31.14
CA GLY A 849 26.96 11.03 -31.83
C GLY A 849 27.13 11.24 -33.34
N GLY A 850 28.30 10.89 -33.86
CA GLY A 850 28.63 11.00 -35.29
C GLY A 850 28.97 12.41 -35.79
N TRP A 851 28.91 13.43 -34.93
CA TRP A 851 29.24 14.80 -35.32
C TRP A 851 30.74 15.03 -35.43
N GLY A 852 31.13 15.91 -36.35
CA GLY A 852 32.46 16.52 -36.40
C GLY A 852 32.37 18.04 -36.29
N VAL A 853 33.51 18.72 -36.45
CA VAL A 853 33.61 20.19 -36.25
C VAL A 853 32.57 21.03 -37.02
N PRO A 854 32.24 20.75 -38.31
CA PRO A 854 31.22 21.52 -39.03
C PRO A 854 29.82 21.46 -38.40
N ASN A 855 29.46 20.32 -37.80
CA ASN A 855 28.18 20.17 -37.11
C ASN A 855 28.19 21.02 -35.83
N GLY A 856 29.28 20.97 -35.07
CA GLY A 856 29.47 21.81 -33.89
C GLY A 856 29.37 23.29 -34.18
N LEU A 857 29.94 23.75 -35.31
CA LEU A 857 29.84 25.14 -35.76
C LEU A 857 28.40 25.55 -36.09
N ALA A 858 27.62 24.65 -36.67
CA ALA A 858 26.21 24.89 -36.99
C ALA A 858 25.33 24.93 -35.71
N ASP A 859 25.68 24.16 -34.69
CA ASP A 859 24.91 24.09 -33.43
C ASP A 859 25.38 25.08 -32.35
N LEU A 860 26.55 25.72 -32.53
CA LEU A 860 27.23 26.51 -31.48
C LEU A 860 26.31 27.53 -30.81
N ASP A 861 25.45 28.22 -31.57
CA ASP A 861 24.56 29.25 -31.04
C ASP A 861 23.57 28.70 -30.01
N GLN A 862 23.19 27.42 -30.09
CA GLN A 862 22.33 26.79 -29.08
C GLN A 862 23.07 26.65 -27.74
N LEU A 863 24.35 26.26 -27.77
CA LEU A 863 25.18 26.18 -26.58
C LEU A 863 25.42 27.57 -25.97
N LEU A 864 25.71 28.57 -26.82
CA LEU A 864 26.04 29.93 -26.37
C LEU A 864 24.87 30.67 -25.71
N ARG A 865 23.61 30.27 -25.96
CA ARG A 865 22.43 30.82 -25.24
C ARG A 865 22.51 30.62 -23.73
N HIS A 866 23.23 29.60 -23.28
CA HIS A 866 23.44 29.33 -21.85
C HIS A 866 24.56 30.16 -21.22
N GLN A 867 25.24 31.00 -22.01
CA GLN A 867 26.33 31.87 -21.58
C GLN A 867 27.42 31.15 -20.74
N PRO A 868 28.03 30.08 -21.27
CA PRO A 868 28.99 29.27 -20.52
C PRO A 868 30.23 30.08 -20.10
N ASP A 869 30.66 29.90 -18.85
CA ASP A 869 31.93 30.44 -18.32
C ASP A 869 33.13 29.62 -18.81
N LEU A 870 32.92 28.32 -18.99
CA LEU A 870 33.90 27.37 -19.50
C LEU A 870 33.26 26.56 -20.64
N VAL A 871 33.95 26.45 -21.77
CA VAL A 871 33.52 25.58 -22.89
C VAL A 871 34.53 24.47 -23.13
N VAL A 872 34.05 23.22 -23.11
CA VAL A 872 34.82 22.04 -23.50
C VAL A 872 34.53 21.76 -24.98
N ILE A 873 35.56 21.83 -25.82
CA ILE A 873 35.48 21.51 -27.25
C ILE A 873 36.19 20.17 -27.46
N ALA A 874 35.42 19.13 -27.78
CA ALA A 874 35.87 17.75 -27.78
C ALA A 874 35.44 17.01 -29.05
N TYR A 875 35.93 17.51 -30.19
CA TYR A 875 35.83 16.88 -31.50
C TYR A 875 37.14 16.23 -31.89
N GLY A 876 37.09 15.21 -32.74
CA GLY A 876 38.29 14.62 -33.34
C GLY A 876 38.09 13.19 -33.80
N MET A 877 37.24 12.41 -33.12
CA MET A 877 37.11 10.97 -33.40
C MET A 877 36.51 10.73 -34.80
N ASN A 878 35.50 11.52 -35.17
CA ASN A 878 34.90 11.45 -36.51
C ASN A 878 35.71 12.27 -37.54
N ASP A 879 36.40 13.33 -37.10
CA ASP A 879 37.12 14.23 -37.99
C ASP A 879 38.42 13.64 -38.55
N VAL A 880 39.09 12.73 -37.83
CA VAL A 880 40.31 12.06 -38.32
C VAL A 880 40.09 11.25 -39.60
N GLY A 881 38.88 10.70 -39.80
CA GLY A 881 38.52 9.97 -41.01
C GLY A 881 38.58 10.82 -42.28
N ARG A 882 38.48 12.16 -42.13
CA ARG A 882 38.60 13.13 -43.23
C ARG A 882 40.05 13.42 -43.62
N ARG A 883 41.03 13.00 -42.80
CA ARG A 883 42.48 13.14 -43.06
C ARG A 883 42.94 14.58 -43.37
N ASN A 884 42.31 15.57 -42.75
CA ASN A 884 42.55 17.00 -43.02
C ASN A 884 42.74 17.80 -41.72
N PRO A 885 43.94 17.74 -41.10
CA PRO A 885 44.22 18.42 -39.84
C PRO A 885 44.15 19.95 -39.96
N GLU A 886 44.44 20.54 -41.13
CA GLU A 886 44.38 21.99 -41.35
C GLU A 886 42.94 22.51 -41.33
N ALA A 887 42.02 21.85 -42.03
CA ALA A 887 40.61 22.23 -42.00
C ALA A 887 40.00 22.02 -40.61
N TYR A 888 40.41 20.95 -39.91
CA TYR A 888 40.03 20.72 -38.52
C TYR A 888 40.51 21.86 -37.61
N LYS A 889 41.80 22.25 -37.70
CA LYS A 889 42.36 23.38 -36.96
C LYS A 889 41.59 24.67 -37.20
N ALA A 890 41.31 24.99 -38.47
CA ALA A 890 40.56 26.19 -38.83
C ALA A 890 39.15 26.19 -38.22
N GLY A 891 38.45 25.06 -38.25
CA GLY A 891 37.12 24.95 -37.65
C GLY A 891 37.14 25.05 -36.12
N ILE A 892 38.13 24.47 -35.45
CA ILE A 892 38.30 24.62 -33.99
C ILE A 892 38.61 26.08 -33.63
N LEU A 893 39.47 26.75 -34.40
CA LEU A 893 39.77 28.17 -34.22
C LEU A 893 38.51 29.04 -34.38
N GLU A 894 37.63 28.70 -35.32
CA GLU A 894 36.35 29.39 -35.50
C GLU A 894 35.41 29.16 -34.31
N LEU A 895 35.31 27.94 -33.78
CA LEU A 895 34.55 27.65 -32.55
C LEU A 895 35.06 28.48 -31.37
N ILE A 896 36.39 28.57 -31.18
CA ILE A 896 37.03 29.39 -30.15
C ILE A 896 36.67 30.87 -30.35
N THR A 897 36.81 31.37 -31.57
CA THR A 897 36.60 32.78 -31.91
C THR A 897 35.15 33.19 -31.68
N ARG A 898 34.19 32.40 -32.17
CA ARG A 898 32.76 32.67 -31.98
C ARG A 898 32.33 32.57 -30.51
N THR A 899 32.87 31.60 -29.77
CA THR A 899 32.62 31.47 -28.32
C THR A 899 33.06 32.74 -27.57
N ARG A 900 34.29 33.21 -27.82
CA ARG A 900 34.83 34.42 -27.19
C ARG A 900 34.17 35.70 -27.69
N THR A 901 33.69 35.72 -28.93
CA THR A 901 32.90 36.85 -29.45
C THR A 901 31.58 36.98 -28.70
N ALA A 902 30.91 35.85 -28.43
CA ALA A 902 29.66 35.84 -27.68
C ALA A 902 29.86 36.17 -26.19
N ARG A 903 30.97 35.74 -25.60
CA ARG A 903 31.35 36.06 -24.20
C ARG A 903 32.88 36.13 -24.06
N PRO A 904 33.47 37.34 -24.01
CA PRO A 904 34.93 37.52 -24.00
C PRO A 904 35.65 36.86 -22.82
N ASP A 905 34.96 36.65 -21.71
CA ASP A 905 35.51 36.03 -20.51
C ASP A 905 35.45 34.50 -20.49
N THR A 906 34.85 33.86 -21.51
CA THR A 906 34.76 32.40 -21.56
C THR A 906 36.12 31.78 -21.83
N GLU A 907 36.50 30.85 -20.96
CA GLU A 907 37.70 30.02 -21.12
C GLU A 907 37.35 28.68 -21.79
N ILE A 908 38.35 28.04 -22.38
CA ILE A 908 38.14 26.88 -23.25
C ILE A 908 39.09 25.76 -22.87
N ILE A 909 38.57 24.54 -22.83
CA ILE A 909 39.37 23.31 -22.79
C ILE A 909 39.17 22.58 -24.12
N LEU A 910 40.25 22.41 -24.86
CA LEU A 910 40.31 21.56 -26.04
C LEU A 910 40.63 20.13 -25.59
N VAL A 911 39.88 19.15 -26.10
CA VAL A 911 40.14 17.73 -25.80
C VAL A 911 40.71 17.07 -27.05
N ALA A 912 42.00 16.71 -27.00
CA ALA A 912 42.58 15.83 -28.02
C ALA A 912 42.11 14.41 -27.74
N THR A 913 41.26 13.85 -28.61
CA THR A 913 40.54 12.60 -28.37
C THR A 913 41.44 11.35 -28.21
N MET A 914 40.89 10.25 -27.69
CA MET A 914 41.52 8.93 -27.65
C MET A 914 41.81 8.39 -29.05
N LEU A 915 42.69 7.39 -29.14
CA LEU A 915 42.93 6.66 -30.38
C LEU A 915 41.81 5.64 -30.62
N GLY A 916 41.31 5.59 -31.86
CA GLY A 916 40.41 4.52 -32.29
C GLY A 916 41.16 3.19 -32.54
N ASN A 917 40.40 2.10 -32.64
CA ASN A 917 40.90 0.78 -32.98
C ASN A 917 41.63 0.82 -34.32
N ASP A 918 42.89 0.38 -34.33
CA ASP A 918 43.73 0.47 -35.54
C ASP A 918 43.25 -0.44 -36.66
N GLN A 919 42.52 -1.51 -36.34
CA GLN A 919 41.97 -2.40 -37.34
C GLN A 919 40.78 -1.76 -38.07
N TRP A 920 40.16 -0.69 -37.56
CA TRP A 920 39.01 -0.06 -38.21
C TRP A 920 39.43 0.87 -39.35
N THR A 921 38.82 0.72 -40.52
CA THR A 921 39.20 1.45 -41.74
C THR A 921 38.95 2.97 -41.68
N HIS A 922 38.03 3.41 -40.82
CA HIS A 922 37.62 4.82 -40.71
C HIS A 922 38.55 5.67 -39.83
N THR A 923 39.32 5.06 -38.93
CA THR A 923 40.20 5.76 -37.97
C THR A 923 41.68 5.50 -38.26
N PRO A 924 42.34 6.29 -39.14
CA PRO A 924 43.77 6.18 -39.38
C PRO A 924 44.56 6.64 -38.13
N ARG A 925 45.18 5.70 -37.40
CA ARG A 925 45.86 5.94 -36.12
C ARG A 925 46.99 6.97 -36.25
N GLU A 926 47.66 7.01 -37.40
CA GLU A 926 48.72 7.96 -37.73
C GLU A 926 48.26 9.42 -37.82
N MET A 927 46.95 9.67 -37.96
CA MET A 927 46.41 11.04 -38.04
C MET A 927 46.18 11.68 -36.68
N PHE A 928 45.91 10.90 -35.62
CA PHE A 928 45.60 11.44 -34.30
C PHE A 928 46.70 12.39 -33.75
N PRO A 929 48.01 12.05 -33.82
CA PRO A 929 49.06 12.99 -33.39
C PRO A 929 49.04 14.33 -34.14
N ARG A 930 48.69 14.34 -35.44
CA ARG A 930 48.61 15.57 -36.23
C ARG A 930 47.45 16.46 -35.80
N TYR A 931 46.29 15.87 -35.49
CA TYR A 931 45.13 16.60 -34.97
C TYR A 931 45.39 17.12 -33.56
N ARG A 932 46.07 16.33 -32.73
CA ARG A 932 46.55 16.77 -31.40
C ARG A 932 47.51 17.96 -31.50
N GLN A 933 48.49 17.93 -32.40
CA GLN A 933 49.39 19.06 -32.66
C GLN A 933 48.63 20.31 -33.15
N ALA A 934 47.62 20.12 -34.01
CA ALA A 934 46.75 21.21 -34.42
C ALA A 934 46.05 21.87 -33.23
N LEU A 935 45.49 21.10 -32.30
CA LEU A 935 44.89 21.64 -31.07
C LEU A 935 45.91 22.33 -30.17
N GLU A 936 47.06 21.72 -29.93
CA GLU A 936 48.12 22.32 -29.10
C GLU A 936 48.56 23.68 -29.63
N SER A 937 48.64 23.83 -30.96
CA SER A 937 49.00 25.11 -31.59
C SER A 937 47.97 26.23 -31.41
N LEU A 938 46.76 25.91 -30.92
CA LEU A 938 45.71 26.88 -30.59
C LEU A 938 45.65 27.20 -29.09
N CYS A 939 46.45 26.53 -28.25
CA CYS A 939 46.49 26.78 -26.82
C CYS A 939 47.23 28.08 -26.49
N GLY A 940 46.79 28.74 -25.41
CA GLY A 940 47.30 30.02 -24.95
C GLY A 940 46.52 30.51 -23.74
N GLU A 941 46.54 31.81 -23.47
CA GLU A 941 45.76 32.40 -22.38
C GLU A 941 44.26 32.09 -22.55
N GLY A 942 43.66 31.47 -21.53
CA GLY A 942 42.26 31.05 -21.52
C GLY A 942 41.92 29.87 -22.44
N VAL A 943 42.91 29.17 -23.01
CA VAL A 943 42.71 27.94 -23.81
C VAL A 943 43.70 26.85 -23.38
N ALA A 944 43.20 25.80 -22.72
CA ALA A 944 43.99 24.67 -22.26
C ALA A 944 43.75 23.40 -23.10
N LEU A 945 44.68 22.44 -23.03
CA LEU A 945 44.59 21.14 -23.72
C LEU A 945 44.48 20.00 -22.72
N ALA A 946 43.42 19.21 -22.83
CA ALA A 946 43.34 17.87 -22.25
C ALA A 946 43.83 16.87 -23.30
N ASP A 947 45.08 16.41 -23.16
CA ASP A 947 45.77 15.60 -24.17
C ASP A 947 45.52 14.08 -23.98
N LEU A 948 44.33 13.61 -24.34
CA LEU A 948 44.02 12.17 -24.26
C LEU A 948 44.74 11.40 -25.37
N THR A 949 45.04 12.01 -26.52
CA THR A 949 45.78 11.36 -27.61
C THR A 949 47.13 10.83 -27.13
N SER A 950 47.93 11.64 -26.43
CA SER A 950 49.25 11.21 -25.92
C SER A 950 49.10 10.14 -24.83
N LEU A 951 48.15 10.32 -23.90
CA LEU A 951 47.86 9.32 -22.86
C LEU A 951 47.47 7.98 -23.47
N TRP A 952 46.53 7.97 -24.42
CA TRP A 952 46.03 6.75 -25.05
C TRP A 952 47.08 6.06 -25.91
N THR A 953 47.95 6.84 -26.56
CA THR A 953 49.09 6.31 -27.33
C THR A 953 49.99 5.46 -26.44
N GLU A 954 50.33 5.95 -25.26
CA GLU A 954 51.16 5.21 -24.29
C GLU A 954 50.39 4.02 -23.68
N MET A 955 49.09 4.17 -23.39
CA MET A 955 48.27 3.05 -22.90
C MET A 955 48.24 1.88 -23.90
N LEU A 956 48.10 2.16 -25.20
CA LEU A 956 48.05 1.15 -26.26
C LEU A 956 49.39 0.48 -26.56
N GLN A 957 50.52 0.99 -26.07
CA GLN A 957 51.79 0.23 -26.06
C GLN A 957 51.75 -0.95 -25.08
N ARG A 958 50.80 -0.93 -24.14
CA ARG A 958 50.70 -1.87 -23.01
C ARG A 958 49.41 -2.69 -23.02
N LYS A 959 48.38 -2.19 -23.72
CA LYS A 959 47.00 -2.70 -23.77
C LYS A 959 46.56 -3.03 -25.20
N ARG A 960 45.50 -3.83 -25.34
CA ARG A 960 44.79 -3.99 -26.61
C ARG A 960 43.70 -2.93 -26.75
N ASP A 961 43.25 -2.70 -27.98
CA ASP A 961 42.12 -1.80 -28.26
C ASP A 961 40.84 -2.20 -27.51
N CYS A 962 40.54 -3.50 -27.43
CA CYS A 962 39.37 -4.03 -26.73
C CYS A 962 39.46 -3.91 -25.19
N ASP A 963 40.64 -3.68 -24.62
CA ASP A 963 40.80 -3.41 -23.18
C ASP A 963 40.40 -1.96 -22.84
N LEU A 964 40.46 -1.05 -23.81
CA LEU A 964 40.28 0.39 -23.60
C LEU A 964 38.99 0.93 -24.22
N THR A 965 38.39 0.19 -25.15
CA THR A 965 37.14 0.56 -25.83
C THR A 965 35.93 -0.08 -25.17
N GLY A 966 34.81 0.65 -25.13
CA GLY A 966 33.51 0.18 -24.65
C GLY A 966 32.64 -0.43 -25.73
N ASN A 967 33.02 -0.30 -27.00
CA ASN A 967 32.30 -0.84 -28.16
C ASN A 967 33.19 -1.64 -29.12
N GLY A 968 34.45 -1.91 -28.75
CA GLY A 968 35.43 -2.58 -29.58
C GLY A 968 36.13 -1.68 -30.60
N VAL A 969 35.72 -0.41 -30.77
CA VAL A 969 36.17 0.41 -31.91
C VAL A 969 36.63 1.81 -31.51
N ASN A 970 35.75 2.70 -31.06
CA ASN A 970 36.05 4.13 -30.96
C ASN A 970 35.44 4.87 -29.77
N HIS A 971 34.69 4.18 -28.91
CA HIS A 971 34.18 4.79 -27.68
C HIS A 971 34.95 4.23 -26.47
N PRO A 972 35.22 5.06 -25.46
CA PRO A 972 35.88 4.59 -24.24
C PRO A 972 34.97 3.65 -23.45
N SER A 973 35.57 2.72 -22.70
CA SER A 973 34.88 2.00 -21.62
C SER A 973 34.64 2.92 -20.42
N ASP A 974 34.00 2.40 -19.37
CA ASP A 974 33.82 3.14 -18.11
C ASP A 974 35.17 3.63 -17.53
N PHE A 975 36.22 2.80 -17.59
CA PHE A 975 37.57 3.24 -17.24
C PHE A 975 38.03 4.43 -18.09
N GLY A 976 37.76 4.39 -19.40
CA GLY A 976 38.11 5.46 -20.32
C GLY A 976 37.37 6.78 -20.05
N HIS A 977 36.07 6.74 -19.75
CA HIS A 977 35.29 7.92 -19.35
C HIS A 977 35.85 8.55 -18.06
N ARG A 978 36.34 7.74 -17.10
CA ARG A 978 37.06 8.24 -15.91
C ARG A 978 38.38 8.89 -16.27
N VAL A 979 39.12 8.33 -17.23
CA VAL A 979 40.37 8.91 -17.75
C VAL A 979 40.13 10.27 -18.40
N TYR A 980 39.07 10.42 -19.21
CA TYR A 980 38.64 11.70 -19.78
C TYR A 980 38.32 12.73 -18.69
N ALA A 981 37.51 12.34 -17.71
CA ALA A 981 37.16 13.22 -16.59
C ALA A 981 38.42 13.64 -15.82
N SER A 982 39.30 12.70 -15.48
CA SER A 982 40.53 12.96 -14.73
C SER A 982 41.50 13.86 -15.49
N ALA A 983 41.57 13.72 -16.82
CA ALA A 983 42.40 14.56 -17.68
C ALA A 983 41.94 16.03 -17.66
N ILE A 984 40.62 16.27 -17.74
CA ILE A 984 40.04 17.62 -17.64
C ILE A 984 40.18 18.18 -16.22
N LEU A 985 39.89 17.36 -15.20
CA LEU A 985 40.00 17.75 -13.80
C LEU A 985 41.44 18.09 -13.40
N SER A 986 42.43 17.41 -13.98
CA SER A 986 43.85 17.72 -13.76
C SER A 986 44.22 19.14 -14.20
N LEU A 987 43.44 19.79 -15.07
CA LEU A 987 43.64 21.20 -15.46
C LEU A 987 42.96 22.17 -14.50
N LEU A 988 41.97 21.70 -13.73
CA LEU A 988 41.05 22.52 -12.95
C LEU A 988 41.22 22.37 -11.43
N VAL A 989 41.84 21.29 -10.97
CA VAL A 989 42.07 20.97 -9.56
C VAL A 989 43.56 20.85 -9.29
N ASP A 990 44.02 21.51 -8.24
CA ASP A 990 45.36 21.33 -7.71
C ASP A 990 45.39 19.99 -6.95
N GLN A 991 45.85 18.96 -7.65
CA GLN A 991 45.86 17.56 -7.19
C GLN A 991 47.23 17.15 -6.67
#